data_AF-A0A4Q5LSL9-F1
#
_entry.id   AF-A0A4Q5LSL9-F1
#
_cell.length_a   1.000
_cell.length_b   1.000
_cell.length_c   1.000
_cell.angle_alpha   90.00
_cell.angle_beta   90.00
_cell.angle_gamma   90.00
#
_symmetry.space_group_name_H-M   'P 1'
#
loop_
_entity.id
_entity.type
_entity.pdbx_description
1 polymer ?
#
loop_
_entity_poly.entity_id
_entity_poly.type
_entity_poly.pdbx_seq_one_letter_code
_entity_poly.pdbx_strand_id
1 'polypeptide(L)'
;MSLPSNTGRNTTSTIKNAPGFIPDIIGFNKWPSATAKYHFKNIGNVPQLRVVFAFDISRYTQLPDATPADDTDDTEIPQWKQNAIEDLAVYKSIRYQLKWMYAPDDDKPTEKVRATDLSAFISLTPAAYKFTSQQTANTLAFINNIINWLQSVTTAPEGGRVVKVPVNKTLIFPLTGTINPKNIFEVEVIFAITRADANGGTNATVSSTAVMPDISAGLTAFSKRFENIFKADDHRLKLATGASLAGSNSARQLWAVRLANSNTGKGIFYIISAGTATAIAPVPLSTNLITSGSTAIRQYKTRAGIDWDTPPDHMQFNSIDLDAWMKVFLQAIDDLFATDNIGAVMTCASLYKLQHPDNADLIQDIAAAKTSITGQLVKLLEPVIAGQIPNLNHAAGYLAQQLNNRLYNFYSTTAVVQYSVTAANTDTGVVKLSGDIGTLTANNQKLKGVNVSGAILTIDTGTEAQSGLSFGISLIDPGLQTHLAFSTTFRPTQVEYTPEGGINIILNILQPETSPAFSANVPIVIREHPVLPTLISQTAAKTHKGDAVSIPQTVLWNYSCKYQNTKAAQDMFQSQLLINEQGAPVGAAYDDASALFANLAQFIMTYPPIKTDLDDALPQINNSTTGDSDNYKTALYALISLSQLIVKVKNALKTGAPGSLAAVAAGFNKLFNFTISETTVNTNGDNRLLVNVSTEKTTGKPIELPEVIIQGYDTVPLEALSGDTKDIKRYTYSRNGKSLMFANAFKPNRIRAVKFKALNALEVQSIRTLNGMWRNKALLPNAEGGFFETNDKFVYHISQTASTQNLAPKLNWADTGLDLASLATKGKLSVKDHLAQFFGAITKGVENVTYWVKLQIDYQYKVNDDEYSPLMTMPLALVPSTAFNTSDDTELRNITDGIDKTIKQWSKNAEITGYSQRYNFVVTIFSTAEGTGNPLYFADNLYLNLNDIG
;
A
#
# COMPACT_ATOMS: atom_id res chain seq x y z
N MET A 1 -27.34 51.86 -27.11
CA MET A 1 -27.29 52.33 -28.51
C MET A 1 -28.46 51.73 -29.24
N SER A 2 -29.21 52.60 -29.89
CA SER A 2 -30.55 52.38 -30.44
C SER A 2 -30.57 51.38 -31.59
N LEU A 3 -31.63 50.56 -31.63
CA LEU A 3 -32.12 49.88 -32.82
C LEU A 3 -32.48 50.91 -33.91
N PRO A 4 -32.33 50.55 -35.19
CA PRO A 4 -33.20 51.05 -36.24
C PRO A 4 -34.12 49.94 -36.71
N SER A 5 -35.42 50.20 -36.56
CA SER A 5 -36.51 49.61 -37.31
C SER A 5 -36.37 49.88 -38.81
N ASN A 6 -36.67 48.90 -39.66
CA ASN A 6 -37.48 49.18 -40.84
C ASN A 6 -38.22 47.92 -41.30
N THR A 7 -39.54 48.00 -41.14
CA THR A 7 -40.57 47.17 -41.73
C THR A 7 -40.64 47.43 -43.24
N GLY A 8 -40.49 46.37 -44.04
CA GLY A 8 -40.69 46.41 -45.48
C GLY A 8 -41.28 45.10 -45.95
N ARG A 9 -42.59 45.13 -46.27
CA ARG A 9 -43.35 44.05 -46.93
C ARG A 9 -42.56 43.50 -48.13
N ASN A 10 -42.23 42.22 -48.13
CA ASN A 10 -41.84 41.52 -49.36
C ASN A 10 -43.06 40.79 -49.92
N THR A 11 -43.76 41.48 -50.80
CA THR A 11 -44.64 40.88 -51.79
C THR A 11 -43.85 39.89 -52.64
N THR A 12 -44.51 38.80 -53.01
CA THR A 12 -44.08 37.80 -53.99
C THR A 12 -43.43 38.45 -55.22
N SER A 13 -42.10 38.41 -55.28
CA SER A 13 -41.31 38.68 -56.46
C SER A 13 -40.87 37.35 -57.07
N THR A 14 -41.49 37.01 -58.18
CA THR A 14 -40.99 36.06 -59.17
C THR A 14 -39.65 36.57 -59.69
N ILE A 15 -38.54 36.17 -59.04
CA ILE A 15 -37.21 36.40 -59.58
C ILE A 15 -37.04 35.49 -60.79
N LYS A 16 -37.24 36.08 -61.98
CA LYS A 16 -36.62 35.62 -63.23
C LYS A 16 -35.12 35.45 -62.97
N ASN A 17 -34.61 34.26 -63.30
CA ASN A 17 -33.20 33.91 -63.29
C ASN A 17 -32.35 35.03 -63.92
N ALA A 18 -31.59 35.75 -63.10
CA ALA A 18 -30.41 36.46 -63.57
C ALA A 18 -29.39 35.40 -64.03
N PRO A 19 -28.77 35.52 -65.21
CA PRO A 19 -27.67 34.65 -65.60
C PRO A 19 -26.52 34.88 -64.59
N GLY A 20 -26.25 33.89 -63.74
CA GLY A 20 -25.15 33.93 -62.76
C GLY A 20 -25.53 33.75 -61.29
N PHE A 21 -26.81 33.73 -60.90
CA PHE A 21 -27.19 33.46 -59.50
C PHE A 21 -27.26 31.95 -59.22
N ILE A 22 -26.34 31.44 -58.41
CA ILE A 22 -26.34 30.05 -57.94
C ILE A 22 -26.93 30.03 -56.51
N PRO A 23 -28.13 29.48 -56.27
CA PRO A 23 -28.74 29.46 -54.93
C PRO A 23 -27.95 28.57 -53.97
N ASP A 24 -27.80 28.95 -52.69
CA ASP A 24 -27.03 28.21 -51.68
C ASP A 24 -27.46 26.73 -51.50
N ILE A 25 -26.55 25.89 -51.00
CA ILE A 25 -26.88 24.48 -50.67
C ILE A 25 -27.70 24.41 -49.38
N ILE A 26 -28.85 23.75 -49.46
CA ILE A 26 -29.65 23.35 -48.30
C ILE A 26 -29.17 21.97 -47.84
N GLY A 27 -28.28 21.95 -46.85
CA GLY A 27 -27.75 20.74 -46.20
C GLY A 27 -28.80 19.98 -45.40
N PHE A 28 -28.53 18.71 -45.09
CA PHE A 28 -29.45 17.85 -44.30
C PHE A 28 -29.78 18.44 -42.92
N ASN A 29 -28.84 19.15 -42.29
CA ASN A 29 -29.05 19.85 -41.02
C ASN A 29 -30.05 21.02 -41.09
N LYS A 30 -30.34 21.51 -42.30
CA LYS A 30 -31.32 22.58 -42.56
C LYS A 30 -32.69 22.05 -42.96
N TRP A 31 -32.93 20.73 -42.92
CA TRP A 31 -34.20 20.12 -43.30
C TRP A 31 -35.18 20.19 -42.11
N PRO A 32 -36.25 21.00 -42.19
CA PRO A 32 -37.12 21.24 -41.04
C PRO A 32 -37.79 19.95 -40.56
N SER A 33 -37.75 19.68 -39.26
CA SER A 33 -38.35 18.52 -38.59
C SER A 33 -37.92 17.14 -39.13
N ALA A 34 -36.91 17.07 -40.01
CA ALA A 34 -36.32 15.81 -40.45
C ALA A 34 -35.17 15.43 -39.51
N THR A 35 -35.13 14.15 -39.15
CA THR A 35 -34.01 13.56 -38.42
C THR A 35 -33.47 12.37 -39.19
N ALA A 36 -32.16 12.16 -39.10
CA ALA A 36 -31.49 10.97 -39.59
C ALA A 36 -30.77 10.31 -38.42
N LYS A 37 -31.05 9.03 -38.19
CA LYS A 37 -30.35 8.24 -37.16
C LYS A 37 -29.80 6.96 -37.75
N TYR A 38 -28.62 6.53 -37.30
CA TYR A 38 -27.97 5.34 -37.84
C TYR A 38 -27.90 4.17 -36.87
N HIS A 39 -27.96 2.95 -37.39
CA HIS A 39 -27.61 1.72 -36.66
C HIS A 39 -26.93 0.73 -37.58
N PHE A 40 -26.28 -0.28 -37.00
CA PHE A 40 -25.62 -1.34 -37.75
C PHE A 40 -26.45 -2.62 -37.75
N LYS A 41 -26.42 -3.35 -38.86
CA LYS A 41 -27.03 -4.68 -38.99
C LYS A 41 -26.23 -5.55 -39.96
N ASN A 42 -26.11 -6.84 -39.67
CA ASN A 42 -25.61 -7.82 -40.63
C ASN A 42 -26.72 -8.32 -41.57
N ILE A 43 -26.41 -8.48 -42.85
CA ILE A 43 -27.14 -9.34 -43.78
C ILE A 43 -26.13 -10.37 -44.31
N GLY A 44 -26.29 -11.64 -43.92
CA GLY A 44 -25.25 -12.65 -44.10
C GLY A 44 -23.96 -12.23 -43.37
N ASN A 45 -22.83 -12.29 -44.06
CA ASN A 45 -21.51 -11.92 -43.52
C ASN A 45 -21.09 -10.47 -43.85
N VAL A 46 -21.99 -9.63 -44.37
CA VAL A 46 -21.67 -8.24 -44.74
C VAL A 46 -22.27 -7.26 -43.72
N PRO A 47 -21.44 -6.50 -43.00
CA PRO A 47 -21.90 -5.40 -42.15
C PRO A 47 -22.56 -4.29 -42.98
N GLN A 48 -23.68 -3.75 -42.48
CA GLN A 48 -24.37 -2.64 -43.13
C GLN A 48 -24.63 -1.50 -42.15
N LEU A 49 -24.37 -0.27 -42.59
CA LEU A 49 -24.90 0.93 -41.96
C LEU A 49 -26.33 1.15 -42.49
N ARG A 50 -27.28 1.28 -41.58
CA ARG A 50 -28.66 1.65 -41.88
C ARG A 50 -28.95 3.03 -41.31
N VAL A 51 -29.31 3.97 -42.18
CA VAL A 51 -29.72 5.31 -41.77
C VAL A 51 -31.21 5.44 -41.96
N VAL A 52 -31.93 5.70 -40.88
CA VAL A 52 -33.38 5.90 -40.87
C VAL A 52 -33.66 7.40 -40.86
N PHE A 53 -34.24 7.89 -41.96
CA PHE A 53 -34.88 9.19 -42.02
C PHE A 53 -36.26 9.11 -41.40
N ALA A 54 -36.54 10.04 -40.49
CA ALA A 54 -37.83 10.22 -39.85
C ALA A 54 -38.22 11.71 -39.90
N PHE A 55 -39.52 11.98 -39.90
CA PHE A 55 -40.07 13.33 -39.90
C PHE A 55 -40.93 13.51 -38.66
N ASP A 56 -40.58 14.47 -37.82
CA ASP A 56 -41.36 14.81 -36.63
C ASP A 56 -42.50 15.75 -37.02
N ILE A 57 -43.72 15.33 -36.70
CA ILE A 57 -44.92 16.09 -37.03
C ILE A 57 -45.35 17.06 -35.92
N SER A 58 -44.70 17.00 -34.74
CA SER A 58 -45.09 17.78 -33.55
C SER A 58 -45.24 19.28 -33.81
N ARG A 59 -44.36 19.85 -34.64
CA ARG A 59 -44.35 21.26 -35.06
C ARG A 59 -45.60 21.69 -35.85
N TYR A 60 -46.33 20.73 -36.41
CA TYR A 60 -47.47 20.97 -37.30
C TYR A 60 -48.77 20.36 -36.77
N THR A 61 -48.78 19.93 -35.51
CA THR A 61 -49.97 19.41 -34.82
C THR A 61 -50.47 20.40 -33.77
N GLN A 62 -51.78 20.56 -33.64
CA GLN A 62 -52.40 21.39 -32.60
C GLN A 62 -52.20 20.73 -31.21
N LEU A 63 -51.72 21.50 -30.23
CA LEU A 63 -51.58 21.04 -28.84
C LEU A 63 -52.98 20.84 -28.21
N PRO A 64 -53.24 19.75 -27.47
CA PRO A 64 -54.57 19.45 -26.91
C PRO A 64 -55.12 20.47 -25.91
N ASP A 65 -54.24 21.22 -25.22
CA ASP A 65 -54.60 22.07 -24.07
C ASP A 65 -54.28 23.56 -24.27
N ALA A 66 -54.18 24.04 -25.52
CA ALA A 66 -54.16 25.48 -25.72
C ALA A 66 -55.55 26.03 -25.38
N THR A 67 -55.69 26.59 -24.16
CA THR A 67 -56.84 27.44 -23.83
C THR A 67 -56.98 28.48 -24.93
N PRO A 68 -58.18 28.70 -25.48
CA PRO A 68 -58.40 29.81 -26.41
C PRO A 68 -57.89 31.06 -25.72
N ALA A 69 -56.89 31.72 -26.29
CA ALA A 69 -56.56 33.06 -25.84
C ALA A 69 -57.80 33.91 -26.16
N ASP A 70 -58.44 34.41 -25.10
CA ASP A 70 -59.43 35.47 -25.23
C ASP A 70 -58.77 36.66 -25.95
N ASP A 71 -59.55 37.20 -26.89
CA ASP A 71 -59.46 38.51 -27.54
C ASP A 71 -58.52 38.72 -28.76
N THR A 72 -59.21 38.75 -29.92
CA THR A 72 -59.12 39.75 -31.01
C THR A 72 -57.95 39.70 -32.02
N ASP A 73 -58.04 38.80 -33.01
CA ASP A 73 -58.09 39.13 -34.46
C ASP A 73 -58.37 37.84 -35.26
N ASP A 74 -59.52 37.76 -35.95
CA ASP A 74 -60.05 36.55 -36.61
C ASP A 74 -59.38 36.28 -37.98
N THR A 75 -58.13 36.71 -38.15
CA THR A 75 -57.38 36.68 -39.42
C THR A 75 -55.98 36.06 -39.34
N GLU A 76 -55.52 35.67 -38.15
CA GLU A 76 -54.16 35.15 -37.96
C GLU A 76 -54.09 33.63 -38.16
N ILE A 77 -53.30 33.20 -39.15
CA ILE A 77 -53.11 31.78 -39.48
C ILE A 77 -52.48 31.08 -38.26
N PRO A 78 -53.05 29.96 -37.74
CA PRO A 78 -52.49 29.26 -36.58
C PRO A 78 -50.99 28.89 -36.78
N GLN A 79 -50.17 29.04 -35.74
CA GLN A 79 -48.70 28.85 -35.82
C GLN A 79 -48.28 27.50 -36.45
N TRP A 80 -49.00 26.41 -36.15
CA TRP A 80 -48.71 25.08 -36.74
C TRP A 80 -48.93 25.04 -38.26
N LYS A 81 -49.90 25.81 -38.75
CA LYS A 81 -50.23 25.95 -40.18
C LYS A 81 -49.26 26.90 -40.87
N GLN A 82 -48.85 27.97 -40.20
CA GLN A 82 -47.77 28.86 -40.67
C GLN A 82 -46.44 28.10 -40.81
N ASN A 83 -46.04 27.33 -39.79
CA ASN A 83 -44.86 26.45 -39.85
C ASN A 83 -44.92 25.50 -41.06
N ALA A 84 -46.10 24.95 -41.37
CA ALA A 84 -46.27 24.06 -42.51
C ALA A 84 -46.13 24.78 -43.87
N ILE A 85 -46.62 26.02 -43.99
CA ILE A 85 -46.47 26.85 -45.19
C ILE A 85 -44.99 27.17 -45.45
N GLU A 86 -44.28 27.60 -44.42
CA GLU A 86 -42.86 27.95 -44.49
C GLU A 86 -41.99 26.73 -44.85
N ASP A 87 -42.16 25.63 -44.12
CA ASP A 87 -41.37 24.42 -44.35
C ASP A 87 -41.70 23.76 -45.69
N LEU A 88 -42.94 23.87 -46.19
CA LEU A 88 -43.31 23.37 -47.52
C LEU A 88 -42.50 24.07 -48.63
N ALA A 89 -42.27 25.37 -48.50
CA ALA A 89 -41.43 26.12 -49.45
C ALA A 89 -39.98 25.61 -49.42
N VAL A 90 -39.43 25.36 -48.21
CA VAL A 90 -38.08 24.80 -48.03
C VAL A 90 -37.98 23.41 -48.67
N TYR A 91 -38.94 22.50 -48.42
CA TYR A 91 -38.92 21.16 -49.00
C TYR A 91 -39.08 21.14 -50.52
N LYS A 92 -39.85 22.07 -51.10
CA LYS A 92 -39.88 22.25 -52.57
C LYS A 92 -38.50 22.66 -53.10
N SER A 93 -37.81 23.59 -52.44
CA SER A 93 -36.44 24.00 -52.80
C SER A 93 -35.43 22.84 -52.68
N ILE A 94 -35.50 22.03 -51.62
CA ILE A 94 -34.68 20.82 -51.46
C ILE A 94 -34.94 19.85 -52.62
N ARG A 95 -36.21 19.60 -52.97
CA ARG A 95 -36.58 18.74 -54.11
C ARG A 95 -35.99 19.26 -55.42
N TYR A 96 -36.03 20.57 -55.67
CA TYR A 96 -35.42 21.17 -56.86
C TYR A 96 -33.91 21.00 -56.86
N GLN A 97 -33.23 21.29 -55.74
CA GLN A 97 -31.79 21.11 -55.60
C GLN A 97 -31.33 19.69 -55.95
N LEU A 98 -32.03 18.67 -55.45
CA LEU A 98 -31.67 17.26 -55.67
C LEU A 98 -32.06 16.73 -57.06
N LYS A 99 -32.94 17.42 -57.80
CA LYS A 99 -33.32 17.07 -59.18
C LYS A 99 -32.60 17.89 -60.24
N TRP A 100 -31.81 18.88 -59.86
CA TRP A 100 -31.14 19.77 -60.79
C TRP A 100 -30.12 19.02 -61.65
N MET A 101 -30.28 19.13 -62.97
CA MET A 101 -29.32 18.68 -63.98
C MET A 101 -28.79 19.89 -64.75
N TYR A 102 -27.50 19.90 -65.06
CA TYR A 102 -26.94 20.86 -66.02
C TYR A 102 -27.43 20.53 -67.43
N ALA A 103 -27.60 21.57 -68.25
CA ALA A 103 -27.79 21.39 -69.68
C ALA A 103 -26.47 20.87 -70.30
N PRO A 104 -26.52 20.03 -71.34
CA PRO A 104 -25.31 19.67 -72.09
C PRO A 104 -24.65 20.94 -72.62
N ASP A 105 -23.33 21.06 -72.44
CA ASP A 105 -22.52 22.07 -73.12
C ASP A 105 -22.06 21.51 -74.49
N ASP A 106 -21.80 22.37 -75.47
CA ASP A 106 -21.53 21.99 -76.86
C ASP A 106 -20.28 21.07 -77.01
N ASP A 107 -19.40 21.05 -76.00
CA ASP A 107 -18.20 20.19 -75.96
C ASP A 107 -18.41 18.80 -75.28
N LYS A 108 -19.60 18.50 -74.73
CA LYS A 108 -19.96 17.17 -74.20
C LYS A 108 -21.43 16.81 -74.51
N PRO A 109 -21.75 16.33 -75.74
CA PRO A 109 -23.13 16.32 -76.23
C PRO A 109 -24.08 15.23 -75.69
N THR A 110 -23.70 14.41 -74.69
CA THR A 110 -24.49 13.19 -74.38
C THR A 110 -24.80 12.90 -72.91
N GLU A 111 -24.20 13.59 -71.93
CA GLU A 111 -24.47 13.30 -70.51
C GLU A 111 -25.11 14.48 -69.78
N LYS A 112 -26.36 14.31 -69.36
CA LYS A 112 -26.99 15.19 -68.35
C LYS A 112 -26.29 14.95 -67.01
N VAL A 113 -25.39 15.84 -66.63
CA VAL A 113 -24.70 15.76 -65.34
C VAL A 113 -25.61 16.31 -64.24
N ARG A 114 -25.77 15.56 -63.14
CA ARG A 114 -26.48 16.07 -61.95
C ARG A 114 -25.65 17.19 -61.33
N ALA A 115 -26.31 18.30 -61.01
CA ALA A 115 -25.64 19.44 -60.38
C ALA A 115 -25.25 19.15 -58.92
N THR A 116 -25.94 18.21 -58.26
CA THR A 116 -25.65 17.83 -56.87
C THR A 116 -25.36 16.34 -56.72
N ASP A 117 -24.33 16.04 -55.94
CA ASP A 117 -23.93 14.71 -55.52
C ASP A 117 -24.21 14.52 -54.03
N LEU A 118 -24.77 13.37 -53.69
CA LEU A 118 -24.98 12.94 -52.30
C LEU A 118 -23.94 11.90 -51.94
N SER A 119 -23.28 12.08 -50.81
CA SER A 119 -22.32 11.09 -50.30
C SER A 119 -22.45 10.91 -48.78
N ALA A 120 -22.01 9.76 -48.31
CA ALA A 120 -21.88 9.43 -46.91
C ALA A 120 -20.42 9.09 -46.60
N PHE A 121 -19.80 9.85 -45.72
CA PHE A 121 -18.56 9.45 -45.07
C PHE A 121 -18.89 8.58 -43.84
N ILE A 122 -18.22 7.44 -43.74
CA ILE A 122 -18.37 6.50 -42.62
C ILE A 122 -16.96 6.16 -42.16
N SER A 123 -16.59 6.65 -40.98
CA SER A 123 -15.27 6.44 -40.35
C SER A 123 -14.77 4.99 -40.29
N LEU A 124 -15.68 4.01 -40.33
CA LEU A 124 -15.37 2.58 -40.35
C LEU A 124 -14.70 2.12 -41.64
N THR A 125 -14.77 2.88 -42.73
CA THR A 125 -14.13 2.53 -44.00
C THR A 125 -13.47 3.77 -44.63
N PRO A 126 -12.32 3.65 -45.30
CA PRO A 126 -11.54 4.80 -45.74
C PRO A 126 -12.18 5.63 -46.87
N ALA A 127 -13.11 5.06 -47.64
CA ALA A 127 -13.76 5.73 -48.78
C ALA A 127 -15.15 6.26 -48.43
N ALA A 128 -15.49 7.44 -48.97
CA ALA A 128 -16.85 7.96 -48.92
C ALA A 128 -17.77 7.18 -49.88
N TYR A 129 -18.99 6.86 -49.43
CA TYR A 129 -20.01 6.18 -50.22
C TYR A 129 -20.82 7.22 -51.00
N LYS A 130 -20.69 7.22 -52.33
CA LYS A 130 -21.66 7.94 -53.18
C LYS A 130 -23.01 7.26 -53.08
N PHE A 131 -24.08 8.06 -53.04
CA PHE A 131 -25.43 7.50 -53.00
C PHE A 131 -25.72 6.79 -54.34
N THR A 132 -26.17 5.55 -54.27
CA THR A 132 -26.64 4.81 -55.45
C THR A 132 -27.92 5.42 -56.01
N SER A 133 -28.25 5.13 -57.27
CA SER A 133 -29.52 5.57 -57.88
C SER A 133 -30.74 5.21 -57.03
N GLN A 134 -30.73 4.04 -56.39
CA GLN A 134 -31.79 3.62 -55.48
C GLN A 134 -31.83 4.45 -54.18
N GLN A 135 -30.67 4.74 -53.58
CA GLN A 135 -30.60 5.58 -52.38
C GLN A 135 -31.06 7.00 -52.70
N THR A 136 -30.65 7.60 -53.83
CA THR A 136 -31.14 8.91 -54.24
C THR A 136 -32.66 8.90 -54.48
N ALA A 137 -33.18 7.86 -55.13
CA ALA A 137 -34.62 7.71 -55.35
C ALA A 137 -35.38 7.60 -54.01
N ASN A 138 -34.85 6.86 -53.04
CA ASN A 138 -35.43 6.74 -51.69
C ASN A 138 -35.43 8.08 -50.94
N THR A 139 -34.35 8.86 -51.03
CA THR A 139 -34.26 10.20 -50.43
C THR A 139 -35.27 11.16 -51.08
N LEU A 140 -35.39 11.16 -52.42
CA LEU A 140 -36.40 11.96 -53.12
C LEU A 140 -37.83 11.52 -52.79
N ALA A 141 -38.08 10.22 -52.62
CA ALA A 141 -39.38 9.71 -52.20
C ALA A 141 -39.75 10.17 -50.77
N PHE A 142 -38.78 10.19 -49.84
CA PHE A 142 -38.97 10.74 -48.50
C PHE A 142 -39.39 12.22 -48.55
N ILE A 143 -38.66 13.03 -49.33
CA ILE A 143 -38.97 14.46 -49.52
C ILE A 143 -40.35 14.65 -50.16
N ASN A 144 -40.69 13.87 -51.19
CA ASN A 144 -42.01 13.97 -51.83
C ASN A 144 -43.15 13.61 -50.87
N ASN A 145 -42.96 12.62 -49.99
CA ASN A 145 -43.95 12.27 -48.97
C ASN A 145 -44.17 13.44 -47.99
N ILE A 146 -43.10 14.13 -47.59
CA ILE A 146 -43.19 15.31 -46.72
C ILE A 146 -43.89 16.47 -47.46
N ILE A 147 -43.52 16.75 -48.71
CA ILE A 147 -44.18 17.80 -49.50
C ILE A 147 -45.68 17.55 -49.60
N ASN A 148 -46.08 16.34 -49.97
CA ASN A 148 -47.49 15.97 -50.11
C ASN A 148 -48.23 16.09 -48.75
N TRP A 149 -47.57 15.71 -47.67
CA TRP A 149 -48.14 15.81 -46.32
C TRP A 149 -48.28 17.27 -45.87
N LEU A 150 -47.23 18.09 -45.97
CA LEU A 150 -47.27 19.51 -45.64
C LEU A 150 -48.31 20.24 -46.49
N GLN A 151 -48.44 19.92 -47.78
CA GLN A 151 -49.52 20.43 -48.63
C GLN A 151 -50.90 20.13 -48.02
N SER A 152 -51.14 18.89 -47.60
CA SER A 152 -52.41 18.51 -46.97
C SER A 152 -52.67 19.27 -45.66
N VAL A 153 -51.63 19.56 -44.88
CA VAL A 153 -51.70 20.35 -43.64
C VAL A 153 -52.02 21.82 -43.95
N THR A 154 -51.40 22.40 -44.98
CA THR A 154 -51.67 23.79 -45.38
C THR A 154 -53.09 24.01 -45.92
N THR A 155 -53.71 22.97 -46.48
CA THR A 155 -55.07 23.02 -47.02
C THR A 155 -56.14 22.49 -46.04
N ALA A 156 -55.75 22.05 -44.85
CA ALA A 156 -56.69 21.48 -43.87
C ALA A 156 -57.62 22.58 -43.27
N PRO A 157 -58.92 22.28 -43.06
CA PRO A 157 -59.83 23.12 -42.28
C PRO A 157 -59.35 23.23 -40.83
N GLU A 158 -59.61 24.36 -40.18
CA GLU A 158 -59.34 24.52 -38.74
C GLU A 158 -60.17 23.48 -37.96
N GLY A 159 -59.48 22.58 -37.26
CA GLY A 159 -60.08 21.42 -36.55
C GLY A 159 -60.06 20.07 -37.27
N GLY A 160 -59.50 19.97 -38.49
CA GLY A 160 -59.44 18.70 -39.25
C GLY A 160 -58.25 17.79 -38.90
N ARG A 161 -58.51 16.53 -38.51
CA ARG A 161 -57.48 15.50 -38.24
C ARG A 161 -56.63 15.17 -39.47
N VAL A 162 -55.31 15.15 -39.27
CA VAL A 162 -54.26 14.97 -40.29
C VAL A 162 -54.18 13.53 -40.85
N VAL A 163 -53.91 13.45 -42.15
CA VAL A 163 -53.68 12.26 -43.00
C VAL A 163 -52.37 11.52 -42.64
N LYS A 164 -52.29 10.22 -42.96
CA LYS A 164 -51.17 9.28 -42.73
C LYS A 164 -49.78 9.96 -42.73
N VAL A 165 -49.16 9.96 -41.55
CA VAL A 165 -47.82 10.52 -41.25
C VAL A 165 -46.77 10.06 -42.28
N PRO A 166 -45.82 10.93 -42.69
CA PRO A 166 -44.73 10.53 -43.58
C PRO A 166 -44.00 9.30 -43.03
N VAL A 167 -43.96 8.23 -43.82
CA VAL A 167 -43.34 6.96 -43.41
C VAL A 167 -41.82 7.10 -43.39
N ASN A 168 -41.19 6.63 -42.32
CA ASN A 168 -39.73 6.54 -42.21
C ASN A 168 -39.12 5.85 -43.43
N LYS A 169 -37.96 6.34 -43.88
CA LYS A 169 -37.21 5.75 -45.00
C LYS A 169 -35.82 5.33 -44.56
N THR A 170 -35.43 4.10 -44.90
CA THR A 170 -34.11 3.56 -44.57
C THR A 170 -33.20 3.59 -45.78
N LEU A 171 -32.03 4.21 -45.64
CA LEU A 171 -30.90 4.04 -46.54
C LEU A 171 -29.99 2.95 -46.00
N ILE A 172 -29.49 2.09 -46.90
CA ILE A 172 -28.63 0.95 -46.55
C ILE A 172 -27.30 1.14 -47.26
N PHE A 173 -26.21 1.18 -46.51
CA PHE A 173 -24.83 1.27 -47.02
C PHE A 173 -24.09 -0.02 -46.64
N PRO A 174 -23.78 -0.90 -47.61
CA PRO A 174 -23.02 -2.12 -47.35
C PRO A 174 -21.53 -1.79 -47.17
N LEU A 175 -20.97 -2.14 -46.02
CA LEU A 175 -19.57 -1.87 -45.66
C LEU A 175 -18.69 -2.98 -46.25
N THR A 176 -18.40 -2.87 -47.54
CA THR A 176 -17.68 -3.88 -48.34
C THR A 176 -16.18 -3.64 -48.47
N GLY A 177 -15.70 -2.44 -48.10
CA GLY A 177 -14.28 -2.12 -48.07
C GLY A 177 -13.57 -2.60 -46.80
N THR A 178 -12.24 -2.50 -46.80
CA THR A 178 -11.43 -2.78 -45.60
C THR A 178 -11.85 -1.86 -44.46
N ILE A 179 -12.15 -2.45 -43.30
CA ILE A 179 -12.45 -1.69 -42.09
C ILE A 179 -11.21 -0.86 -41.70
N ASN A 180 -11.44 0.37 -41.24
CA ASN A 180 -10.41 1.33 -40.86
C ASN A 180 -9.28 0.65 -40.06
N PRO A 181 -8.02 0.69 -40.56
CA PRO A 181 -6.93 -0.08 -39.97
C PRO A 181 -6.46 0.45 -38.61
N LYS A 182 -6.83 1.68 -38.23
CA LYS A 182 -6.45 2.25 -36.92
C LYS A 182 -7.03 1.42 -35.77
N ASN A 183 -6.30 1.37 -34.66
CA ASN A 183 -6.72 0.71 -33.44
C ASN A 183 -7.70 1.57 -32.64
N ILE A 184 -7.55 2.90 -32.67
CA ILE A 184 -8.46 3.83 -32.00
C ILE A 184 -8.89 4.93 -32.95
N PHE A 185 -10.21 5.08 -33.17
CA PHE A 185 -10.77 6.12 -34.04
C PHE A 185 -12.21 6.50 -33.67
N GLU A 186 -12.61 7.73 -34.01
CA GLU A 186 -13.98 8.23 -33.81
C GLU A 186 -14.97 7.55 -34.78
N VAL A 187 -16.13 7.12 -34.26
CA VAL A 187 -17.20 6.51 -35.05
C VAL A 187 -18.15 7.59 -35.55
N GLU A 188 -17.82 8.13 -36.71
CA GLU A 188 -18.57 9.18 -37.38
C GLU A 188 -19.31 8.68 -38.62
N VAL A 189 -20.51 9.24 -38.82
CA VAL A 189 -21.31 9.15 -40.04
C VAL A 189 -21.66 10.57 -40.46
N ILE A 190 -21.16 11.01 -41.60
CA ILE A 190 -21.39 12.37 -42.11
C ILE A 190 -22.02 12.26 -43.49
N PHE A 191 -23.15 12.92 -43.67
CA PHE A 191 -23.73 13.11 -45.00
C PHE A 191 -23.28 14.41 -45.60
N ALA A 192 -22.85 14.37 -46.86
CA ALA A 192 -22.43 15.53 -47.61
C ALA A 192 -23.31 15.71 -48.85
N ILE A 193 -23.72 16.95 -49.09
CA ILE A 193 -24.27 17.41 -50.37
C ILE A 193 -23.20 18.26 -51.02
N THR A 194 -22.66 17.76 -52.13
CA THR A 194 -21.65 18.47 -52.92
C THR A 194 -22.32 19.01 -54.17
N ARG A 195 -22.07 20.27 -54.50
CA ARG A 195 -22.44 20.84 -55.81
C ARG A 195 -21.17 21.02 -56.63
N ALA A 196 -21.13 20.38 -57.80
CA ALA A 196 -20.09 20.62 -58.79
C ALA A 196 -20.41 21.90 -59.56
N ASP A 197 -19.41 22.70 -59.91
CA ASP A 197 -19.61 23.79 -60.86
C ASP A 197 -19.81 23.23 -62.29
N ALA A 198 -20.40 24.02 -63.18
CA ALA A 198 -20.68 23.59 -64.56
C ALA A 198 -19.40 23.28 -65.38
N ASN A 199 -18.22 23.71 -64.90
CA ASN A 199 -16.94 23.61 -65.61
C ASN A 199 -16.03 22.49 -65.07
N GLY A 200 -16.49 21.69 -64.10
CA GLY A 200 -15.69 20.62 -63.48
C GLY A 200 -14.49 21.11 -62.65
N GLY A 201 -14.50 22.38 -62.22
CA GLY A 201 -13.44 23.05 -61.46
C GLY A 201 -13.47 22.79 -59.96
N THR A 202 -12.35 23.11 -59.31
CA THR A 202 -11.96 22.78 -57.92
C THR A 202 -12.76 23.48 -56.79
N ASN A 203 -13.78 24.30 -57.09
CA ASN A 203 -14.55 25.05 -56.09
C ASN A 203 -15.94 24.45 -55.85
N ALA A 204 -15.98 23.17 -55.49
CA ALA A 204 -17.24 22.52 -55.12
C ALA A 204 -17.77 23.06 -53.78
N THR A 205 -18.99 23.59 -53.76
CA THR A 205 -19.64 23.93 -52.48
C THR A 205 -20.10 22.64 -51.82
N VAL A 206 -19.75 22.44 -50.54
CA VAL A 206 -20.10 21.24 -49.78
C VAL A 206 -20.88 21.63 -48.52
N SER A 207 -21.98 20.93 -48.27
CA SER A 207 -22.68 20.98 -46.99
C SER A 207 -22.62 19.62 -46.31
N SER A 208 -21.98 19.57 -45.14
CA SER A 208 -21.78 18.36 -44.35
C SER A 208 -22.71 18.34 -43.13
N THR A 209 -23.27 17.19 -42.79
CA THR A 209 -24.18 16.99 -41.66
C THR A 209 -23.83 15.70 -40.94
N ALA A 210 -23.47 15.80 -39.66
CA ALA A 210 -23.27 14.63 -38.80
C ALA A 210 -24.60 13.92 -38.52
N VAL A 211 -24.63 12.60 -38.70
CA VAL A 211 -25.78 11.74 -38.43
C VAL A 211 -25.59 11.09 -37.06
N MET A 212 -26.58 11.20 -36.19
CA MET A 212 -26.48 10.68 -34.82
C MET A 212 -26.79 9.17 -34.76
N PRO A 213 -26.22 8.41 -33.82
CA PRO A 213 -26.57 7.01 -33.62
C PRO A 213 -28.01 6.86 -33.10
N ASP A 214 -28.68 5.79 -33.51
CA ASP A 214 -29.99 5.40 -32.99
C ASP A 214 -29.82 4.67 -31.65
N ILE A 215 -29.81 5.47 -30.59
CA ILE A 215 -29.72 5.02 -29.20
C ILE A 215 -31.08 4.93 -28.50
N SER A 216 -32.18 4.81 -29.25
CA SER A 216 -33.54 4.69 -28.69
C SER A 216 -33.69 3.52 -27.72
N ALA A 217 -32.98 2.41 -27.95
CA ALA A 217 -32.92 1.25 -27.06
C ALA A 217 -31.83 1.35 -25.97
N GLY A 218 -31.19 2.52 -25.83
CA GLY A 218 -30.05 2.75 -24.94
C GLY A 218 -28.69 2.47 -25.57
N LEU A 219 -27.66 3.15 -25.05
CA LEU A 219 -26.29 3.09 -25.55
C LEU A 219 -25.67 1.68 -25.41
N THR A 220 -25.98 0.98 -24.32
CA THR A 220 -25.58 -0.41 -24.08
C THR A 220 -26.08 -1.36 -25.15
N ALA A 221 -27.35 -1.23 -25.58
CA ALA A 221 -27.93 -2.09 -26.62
C ALA A 221 -27.38 -1.76 -28.01
N PHE A 222 -27.05 -0.49 -28.26
CA PHE A 222 -26.34 -0.09 -29.47
C PHE A 222 -24.94 -0.70 -29.53
N SER A 223 -24.15 -0.56 -28.45
CA SER A 223 -22.80 -1.12 -28.34
C SER A 223 -22.80 -2.64 -28.55
N LYS A 224 -23.65 -3.40 -27.85
CA LYS A 224 -23.73 -4.87 -28.04
C LYS A 224 -23.97 -5.27 -29.50
N ARG A 225 -24.82 -4.54 -30.22
CA ARG A 225 -25.07 -4.80 -31.65
C ARG A 225 -23.86 -4.47 -32.51
N PHE A 226 -23.23 -3.33 -32.27
CA PHE A 226 -22.00 -2.92 -32.96
C PHE A 226 -20.88 -3.96 -32.78
N GLU A 227 -20.57 -4.33 -31.54
CA GLU A 227 -19.45 -5.23 -31.24
C GLU A 227 -19.67 -6.64 -31.79
N ASN A 228 -20.91 -7.15 -31.79
CA ASN A 228 -21.25 -8.43 -32.41
C ASN A 228 -21.08 -8.42 -33.94
N ILE A 229 -21.32 -7.28 -34.58
CA ILE A 229 -21.19 -7.12 -36.03
C ILE A 229 -19.72 -7.07 -36.46
N PHE A 230 -18.89 -6.38 -35.69
CA PHE A 230 -17.48 -6.15 -35.99
C PHE A 230 -16.54 -7.04 -35.16
N LYS A 231 -16.96 -8.28 -34.93
CA LYS A 231 -16.13 -9.35 -34.35
C LYS A 231 -15.50 -10.17 -35.47
N ALA A 232 -14.18 -10.33 -35.43
CA ALA A 232 -13.40 -11.16 -36.34
C ALA A 232 -12.63 -12.23 -35.55
N ASP A 233 -11.98 -13.16 -36.26
CA ASP A 233 -11.21 -14.26 -35.64
C ASP A 233 -9.97 -13.73 -34.90
N ASP A 234 -9.30 -12.72 -35.45
CA ASP A 234 -8.05 -12.15 -34.92
C ASP A 234 -8.24 -10.89 -34.07
N HIS A 235 -9.39 -10.21 -34.16
CA HIS A 235 -9.67 -8.98 -33.41
C HIS A 235 -11.17 -8.73 -33.19
N ARG A 236 -11.49 -7.74 -32.37
CA ARG A 236 -12.85 -7.24 -32.13
C ARG A 236 -12.84 -5.73 -31.95
N LEU A 237 -13.85 -5.05 -32.50
CA LEU A 237 -14.06 -3.63 -32.23
C LEU A 237 -14.98 -3.46 -31.02
N LYS A 238 -14.46 -2.83 -29.96
CA LYS A 238 -15.21 -2.39 -28.78
C LYS A 238 -15.66 -0.95 -28.97
N LEU A 239 -16.81 -0.60 -28.40
CA LEU A 239 -17.33 0.77 -28.45
C LEU A 239 -17.05 1.50 -27.14
N ALA A 240 -16.58 2.74 -27.24
CA ALA A 240 -16.28 3.61 -26.10
C ALA A 240 -16.88 5.02 -26.29
N THR A 241 -16.94 5.80 -25.21
CA THR A 241 -17.34 7.21 -25.21
C THR A 241 -16.25 8.09 -24.61
N GLY A 242 -15.98 9.25 -25.20
CA GLY A 242 -15.01 10.22 -24.70
C GLY A 242 -15.10 11.56 -25.43
N ALA A 243 -14.22 12.51 -25.10
CA ALA A 243 -14.15 13.79 -25.79
C ALA A 243 -13.77 13.60 -27.28
N SER A 244 -14.28 14.47 -28.16
CA SER A 244 -13.83 14.52 -29.57
C SER A 244 -12.52 15.29 -29.68
N LEU A 245 -11.68 14.93 -30.65
CA LEU A 245 -10.46 15.66 -31.02
C LEU A 245 -10.72 17.12 -31.41
N ALA A 246 -11.93 17.45 -31.86
CA ALA A 246 -12.33 18.81 -32.22
C ALA A 246 -12.76 19.67 -31.00
N GLY A 247 -12.67 19.16 -29.77
CA GLY A 247 -12.94 19.90 -28.53
C GLY A 247 -14.42 20.07 -28.17
N SER A 248 -15.36 19.59 -29.00
CA SER A 248 -16.79 19.60 -28.67
C SER A 248 -17.16 18.42 -27.77
N ASN A 249 -17.35 18.66 -26.47
CA ASN A 249 -17.86 17.68 -25.51
C ASN A 249 -19.38 17.47 -25.69
N SER A 250 -19.77 16.76 -26.75
CA SER A 250 -21.12 16.20 -26.82
C SER A 250 -21.13 14.85 -26.12
N ALA A 251 -22.08 14.60 -25.22
CA ALA A 251 -22.25 13.34 -24.47
C ALA A 251 -22.58 12.11 -25.35
N ARG A 252 -22.33 12.20 -26.66
CA ARG A 252 -22.73 11.26 -27.71
C ARG A 252 -21.59 10.90 -28.66
N GLN A 253 -20.36 11.36 -28.42
CA GLN A 253 -19.22 10.98 -29.26
C GLN A 253 -18.83 9.52 -28.98
N LEU A 254 -18.86 8.71 -30.04
CA LEU A 254 -18.55 7.29 -30.00
C LEU A 254 -17.17 7.04 -30.59
N TRP A 255 -16.44 6.10 -29.99
CA TRP A 255 -15.11 5.69 -30.40
C TRP A 255 -15.06 4.18 -30.59
N ALA A 256 -14.34 3.71 -31.60
CA ALA A 256 -14.02 2.31 -31.80
C ALA A 256 -12.63 2.02 -31.24
N VAL A 257 -12.51 0.98 -30.43
CA VAL A 257 -11.26 0.47 -29.88
C VAL A 257 -11.06 -0.96 -30.36
N ARG A 258 -10.03 -1.21 -31.16
CA ARG A 258 -9.69 -2.51 -31.71
C ARG A 258 -8.87 -3.31 -30.70
N LEU A 259 -9.45 -4.37 -30.14
CA LEU A 259 -8.74 -5.33 -29.29
C LEU A 259 -8.39 -6.58 -30.10
N ALA A 260 -7.15 -7.02 -30.03
CA ALA A 260 -6.71 -8.26 -30.66
C ALA A 260 -7.12 -9.48 -29.82
N ASN A 261 -7.34 -10.62 -30.46
CA ASN A 261 -7.58 -11.91 -29.80
C ASN A 261 -6.27 -12.68 -29.59
N SER A 262 -5.23 -12.38 -30.37
CA SER A 262 -3.89 -12.96 -30.32
C SER A 262 -2.84 -11.95 -30.81
N ASN A 263 -1.55 -12.23 -30.61
CA ASN A 263 -0.46 -11.34 -31.02
C ASN A 263 -0.21 -11.40 -32.54
N THR A 264 -1.19 -10.93 -33.34
CA THR A 264 -1.17 -10.97 -34.81
C THR A 264 -0.76 -9.65 -35.45
N GLY A 265 -0.44 -8.63 -34.65
CA GLY A 265 -0.19 -7.28 -35.14
C GLY A 265 -1.46 -6.58 -35.65
N LYS A 266 -2.65 -6.96 -35.17
CA LYS A 266 -3.93 -6.32 -35.53
C LYS A 266 -4.75 -5.94 -34.31
N GLY A 267 -4.57 -4.73 -33.81
CA GLY A 267 -5.24 -4.23 -32.62
C GLY A 267 -4.35 -4.14 -31.39
N ILE A 268 -4.95 -3.66 -30.31
CA ILE A 268 -4.36 -3.64 -28.98
C ILE A 268 -4.42 -5.05 -28.39
N PHE A 269 -3.25 -5.63 -28.13
CA PHE A 269 -3.10 -6.96 -27.56
C PHE A 269 -2.49 -6.89 -26.17
N TYR A 270 -2.94 -7.76 -25.24
CA TYR A 270 -2.25 -7.98 -23.98
C TYR A 270 -2.49 -9.39 -23.41
N ILE A 271 -1.46 -9.97 -22.79
CA ILE A 271 -1.53 -11.19 -21.97
C ILE A 271 -0.79 -10.95 -20.65
N ILE A 272 -1.45 -11.22 -19.54
CA ILE A 272 -0.90 -11.13 -18.19
C ILE A 272 -0.21 -12.46 -17.85
N SER A 273 1.07 -12.40 -17.50
CA SER A 273 1.85 -13.59 -17.16
C SER A 273 1.48 -14.11 -15.75
N ALA A 274 1.17 -15.40 -15.61
CA ALA A 274 0.85 -16.00 -14.31
C ALA A 274 2.13 -16.19 -13.46
N GLY A 275 2.05 -15.94 -12.14
CA GLY A 275 3.12 -16.26 -11.19
C GLY A 275 4.33 -15.31 -11.15
N THR A 276 4.37 -14.26 -11.96
CA THR A 276 5.49 -13.31 -12.08
C THR A 276 5.20 -11.95 -11.43
N ALA A 277 4.44 -11.93 -10.33
CA ALA A 277 4.11 -10.67 -9.69
C ALA A 277 5.28 -10.16 -8.82
N THR A 278 5.63 -8.90 -8.99
CA THR A 278 6.58 -8.19 -8.14
C THR A 278 5.80 -7.30 -7.18
N ALA A 279 6.13 -7.38 -5.89
CA ALA A 279 5.64 -6.45 -4.89
C ALA A 279 6.63 -5.28 -4.78
N ILE A 280 6.12 -4.07 -5.00
CA ILE A 280 6.88 -2.83 -4.97
C ILE A 280 6.26 -1.96 -3.89
N ALA A 281 7.06 -1.36 -3.02
CA ALA A 281 6.57 -0.45 -2.00
C ALA A 281 7.49 0.76 -1.89
N PRO A 282 7.02 1.90 -1.37
CA PRO A 282 7.91 3.01 -1.06
C PRO A 282 8.80 2.63 0.12
N VAL A 283 10.11 2.86 0.00
CA VAL A 283 11.03 2.64 1.12
C VAL A 283 10.69 3.59 2.28
N PRO A 284 10.90 3.15 3.53
CA PRO A 284 10.93 3.99 4.72
C PRO A 284 11.79 5.25 4.52
N LEU A 285 11.39 6.36 5.12
CA LEU A 285 12.26 7.55 5.18
C LEU A 285 13.48 7.33 6.10
N SER A 286 13.34 6.44 7.09
CA SER A 286 14.43 5.97 7.93
C SER A 286 14.14 4.55 8.41
N THR A 287 15.15 3.68 8.35
CA THR A 287 15.09 2.32 8.93
C THR A 287 15.51 2.28 10.40
N ASN A 288 15.95 3.41 10.95
CA ASN A 288 16.33 3.59 12.35
C ASN A 288 15.56 4.76 12.99
N LEU A 289 15.33 4.69 14.29
CA LEU A 289 14.76 5.80 15.05
C LEU A 289 15.77 6.95 15.15
N ILE A 290 15.31 8.19 14.97
CA ILE A 290 16.16 9.38 14.99
C ILE A 290 16.16 10.01 16.39
N THR A 291 17.35 10.32 16.88
CA THR A 291 17.55 11.05 18.13
C THR A 291 18.37 12.30 17.83
N SER A 292 17.93 13.45 18.34
CA SER A 292 18.54 14.76 18.12
C SER A 292 18.73 15.48 19.44
N GLY A 293 19.97 15.90 19.71
CA GLY A 293 20.34 16.56 20.97
C GLY A 293 19.96 18.05 21.04
N SER A 294 19.62 18.68 19.91
CA SER A 294 19.17 20.07 19.82
C SER A 294 18.53 20.35 18.45
N THR A 295 17.27 20.76 18.41
CA THR A 295 16.56 21.11 17.16
C THR A 295 15.81 22.42 17.35
N ALA A 296 16.03 23.36 16.42
CA ALA A 296 15.42 24.68 16.44
C ALA A 296 13.94 24.62 16.04
N ILE A 297 13.06 25.13 16.91
CA ILE A 297 11.61 25.19 16.74
C ILE A 297 11.15 26.64 16.94
N ARG A 298 10.36 27.15 16.01
CA ARG A 298 9.74 28.48 16.05
C ARG A 298 8.26 28.34 16.40
N GLN A 299 7.77 29.21 17.26
CA GLN A 299 6.41 29.13 17.76
C GLN A 299 5.40 29.71 16.75
N TYR A 300 4.19 29.13 16.75
CA TYR A 300 3.04 29.68 16.05
C TYR A 300 2.21 30.53 17.00
N LYS A 301 1.70 31.68 16.52
CA LYS A 301 0.79 32.54 17.27
C LYS A 301 -0.48 32.79 16.46
N THR A 302 -1.64 32.50 17.05
CA THR A 302 -2.96 32.77 16.47
C THR A 302 -3.07 34.22 15.97
N ARG A 303 -3.58 34.38 14.74
CA ARG A 303 -3.70 35.67 14.01
C ARG A 303 -2.38 36.38 13.67
N ALA A 304 -1.23 35.77 13.90
CA ALA A 304 0.07 36.34 13.54
C ALA A 304 0.95 35.36 12.73
N GLY A 305 0.67 34.05 12.80
CA GLY A 305 1.42 33.03 12.10
C GLY A 305 2.69 32.60 12.84
N ILE A 306 3.62 32.00 12.12
CA ILE A 306 4.96 31.68 12.62
C ILE A 306 5.84 32.92 12.55
N ASP A 307 6.46 33.28 13.68
CA ASP A 307 7.43 34.36 13.73
C ASP A 307 8.82 33.84 13.31
N TRP A 308 9.25 34.24 12.11
CA TRP A 308 10.55 33.84 11.55
C TRP A 308 11.70 34.77 11.96
N ASP A 309 11.41 35.90 12.60
CA ASP A 309 12.39 36.94 12.95
C ASP A 309 12.88 36.79 14.40
N THR A 310 12.07 36.19 15.28
CA THR A 310 12.46 35.84 16.66
C THR A 310 13.47 34.67 16.69
N PRO A 311 14.40 34.59 17.67
CA PRO A 311 15.25 33.41 17.83
C PRO A 311 14.41 32.14 18.11
N PRO A 312 14.78 30.97 17.55
CA PRO A 312 14.06 29.72 17.80
C PRO A 312 14.33 29.16 19.21
N ASP A 313 13.37 28.40 19.74
CA ASP A 313 13.57 27.54 20.89
C ASP A 313 14.31 26.27 20.48
N HIS A 314 15.16 25.72 21.34
CA HIS A 314 15.86 24.46 21.07
C HIS A 314 15.28 23.31 21.90
N MET A 315 14.86 22.25 21.21
CA MET A 315 14.25 21.06 21.82
C MET A 315 15.08 19.80 21.56
N GLN A 316 15.03 18.85 22.51
CA GLN A 316 15.63 17.53 22.36
C GLN A 316 14.58 16.52 21.93
N PHE A 317 14.95 15.62 21.03
CA PHE A 317 14.09 14.57 20.52
C PHE A 317 14.79 13.22 20.67
N ASN A 318 14.08 12.21 21.15
CA ASN A 318 14.63 10.86 21.33
C ASN A 318 13.72 9.83 20.67
N SER A 319 14.32 8.91 19.92
CA SER A 319 13.64 7.73 19.37
C SER A 319 12.44 8.06 18.48
N ILE A 320 12.61 9.03 17.57
CA ILE A 320 11.56 9.52 16.67
C ILE A 320 11.44 8.63 15.43
N ASP A 321 10.20 8.24 15.11
CA ASP A 321 9.82 7.63 13.84
C ASP A 321 9.50 8.72 12.79
N LEU A 322 10.38 8.87 11.79
CA LEU A 322 10.25 9.86 10.74
C LEU A 322 9.07 9.57 9.79
N ASP A 323 8.75 8.30 9.56
CA ASP A 323 7.60 7.90 8.73
C ASP A 323 6.29 8.26 9.41
N ALA A 324 6.22 8.11 10.74
CA ALA A 324 5.05 8.54 11.52
C ALA A 324 4.80 10.06 11.41
N TRP A 325 5.86 10.87 11.45
CA TRP A 325 5.76 12.33 11.27
C TRP A 325 5.36 12.71 9.84
N MET A 326 5.97 12.09 8.83
CA MET A 326 5.60 12.33 7.43
C MET A 326 4.14 11.95 7.16
N LYS A 327 3.64 10.87 7.77
CA LYS A 327 2.23 10.46 7.64
C LYS A 327 1.26 11.55 8.10
N VAL A 328 1.55 12.21 9.23
CA VAL A 328 0.75 13.35 9.73
C VAL A 328 0.86 14.54 8.78
N PHE A 329 2.06 14.83 8.28
CA PHE A 329 2.29 15.91 7.30
C PHE A 329 1.50 15.72 6.01
N LEU A 330 1.52 14.53 5.40
CA LEU A 330 0.79 14.25 4.17
C LEU A 330 -0.73 14.32 4.37
N GLN A 331 -1.23 13.82 5.52
CA GLN A 331 -2.65 13.92 5.89
C GLN A 331 -3.08 15.40 6.00
N ALA A 332 -2.27 16.26 6.61
CA ALA A 332 -2.58 17.68 6.76
C ALA A 332 -2.77 18.42 5.42
N ILE A 333 -2.00 18.04 4.39
CA ILE A 333 -2.16 18.61 3.04
C ILE A 333 -3.49 18.12 2.43
N ASP A 334 -3.82 16.84 2.59
CA ASP A 334 -5.08 16.30 2.07
C ASP A 334 -6.31 16.94 2.75
N ASP A 335 -6.24 17.21 4.05
CA ASP A 335 -7.31 17.85 4.83
C ASP A 335 -7.64 19.27 4.30
N LEU A 336 -6.67 20.00 3.72
CA LEU A 336 -6.92 21.29 3.06
C LEU A 336 -7.75 21.16 1.78
N PHE A 337 -7.52 20.09 1.02
CA PHE A 337 -8.23 19.80 -0.23
C PHE A 337 -9.49 18.95 -0.03
N ALA A 338 -9.86 18.66 1.22
CA ALA A 338 -11.09 17.99 1.55
C ALA A 338 -12.30 18.80 1.07
N THR A 339 -13.35 18.12 0.60
CA THR A 339 -14.56 18.74 0.02
C THR A 339 -15.19 19.77 0.95
N ASP A 340 -15.15 19.53 2.26
CA ASP A 340 -15.75 20.41 3.27
C ASP A 340 -14.97 21.72 3.47
N ASN A 341 -13.67 21.73 3.12
CA ASN A 341 -12.78 22.86 3.38
C ASN A 341 -12.44 23.66 2.11
N ILE A 342 -12.38 23.00 0.94
CA ILE A 342 -11.78 23.58 -0.28
C ILE A 342 -12.47 24.89 -0.72
N GLY A 343 -13.79 25.01 -0.54
CA GLY A 343 -14.53 26.24 -0.88
C GLY A 343 -14.08 27.44 -0.04
N ALA A 344 -13.99 27.26 1.28
CA ALA A 344 -13.54 28.30 2.20
C ALA A 344 -12.07 28.66 2.00
N VAL A 345 -11.22 27.66 1.76
CA VAL A 345 -9.80 27.85 1.47
C VAL A 345 -9.61 28.67 0.17
N MET A 346 -10.34 28.33 -0.90
CA MET A 346 -10.29 29.06 -2.18
C MET A 346 -10.75 30.51 -2.03
N THR A 347 -11.81 30.76 -1.26
CA THR A 347 -12.29 32.12 -0.98
C THR A 347 -11.25 32.92 -0.19
N CYS A 348 -10.66 32.33 0.85
CA CYS A 348 -9.63 33.00 1.65
C CYS A 348 -8.38 33.34 0.79
N ALA A 349 -7.89 32.40 0.00
CA ALA A 349 -6.76 32.63 -0.90
C ALA A 349 -7.04 33.68 -1.98
N SER A 350 -8.27 33.68 -2.54
CA SER A 350 -8.69 34.67 -3.55
C SER A 350 -8.74 36.08 -2.97
N LEU A 351 -9.28 36.24 -1.76
CA LEU A 351 -9.28 37.53 -1.05
C LEU A 351 -7.86 38.01 -0.75
N TYR A 352 -6.95 37.11 -0.34
CA TYR A 352 -5.56 37.46 -0.11
C TYR A 352 -4.86 37.95 -1.37
N LYS A 353 -5.05 37.24 -2.49
CA LYS A 353 -4.48 37.62 -3.79
C LYS A 353 -5.04 38.96 -4.30
N LEU A 354 -6.30 39.27 -4.01
CA LEU A 354 -6.89 40.56 -4.32
C LEU A 354 -6.27 41.69 -3.48
N GLN A 355 -6.00 41.45 -2.20
CA GLN A 355 -5.36 42.41 -1.30
C GLN A 355 -3.85 42.57 -1.55
N HIS A 356 -3.18 41.52 -2.06
CA HIS A 356 -1.75 41.48 -2.31
C HIS A 356 -1.46 40.94 -3.73
N PRO A 357 -1.70 41.74 -4.79
CA PRO A 357 -1.59 41.28 -6.17
C PRO A 357 -0.20 40.77 -6.55
N ASP A 358 0.85 41.31 -5.90
CA ASP A 358 2.25 40.96 -6.18
C ASP A 358 2.71 39.66 -5.51
N ASN A 359 1.96 39.16 -4.52
CA ASN A 359 2.31 37.93 -3.82
C ASN A 359 1.90 36.68 -4.62
N ALA A 360 2.62 35.57 -4.41
CA ALA A 360 2.28 34.30 -5.05
C ALA A 360 0.87 33.83 -4.65
N ASP A 361 0.20 33.12 -5.57
CA ASP A 361 -1.11 32.52 -5.28
C ASP A 361 -0.91 31.32 -4.35
N LEU A 362 -1.43 31.46 -3.13
CA LEU A 362 -1.24 30.49 -2.05
C LEU A 362 -1.73 29.08 -2.44
N ILE A 363 -2.81 28.98 -3.23
CA ILE A 363 -3.35 27.69 -3.66
C ILE A 363 -2.51 27.10 -4.77
N GLN A 364 -2.04 27.92 -5.71
CA GLN A 364 -1.14 27.44 -6.75
C GLN A 364 0.18 26.95 -6.14
N ASP A 365 0.72 27.64 -5.14
CA ASP A 365 1.93 27.22 -4.44
C ASP A 365 1.75 25.88 -3.71
N ILE A 366 0.63 25.70 -3.00
CA ILE A 366 0.33 24.44 -2.31
C ILE A 366 0.10 23.31 -3.34
N ALA A 367 -0.63 23.57 -4.43
CA ALA A 367 -0.86 22.57 -5.49
C ALA A 367 0.43 22.17 -6.22
N ALA A 368 1.30 23.13 -6.51
CA ALA A 368 2.63 22.89 -7.07
C ALA A 368 3.52 22.11 -6.08
N ALA A 369 3.44 22.44 -4.79
CA ALA A 369 4.13 21.69 -3.75
C ALA A 369 3.63 20.25 -3.64
N LYS A 370 2.32 20.00 -3.65
CA LYS A 370 1.72 18.66 -3.69
C LYS A 370 2.24 17.86 -4.89
N THR A 371 2.23 18.44 -6.09
CA THR A 371 2.75 17.79 -7.30
C THR A 371 4.24 17.44 -7.18
N SER A 372 5.04 18.34 -6.62
CA SER A 372 6.48 18.12 -6.38
C SER A 372 6.73 17.04 -5.32
N ILE A 373 5.96 17.04 -4.23
CA ILE A 373 6.01 16.01 -3.18
C ILE A 373 5.65 14.65 -3.79
N THR A 374 4.56 14.54 -4.56
CA THR A 374 4.22 13.31 -5.30
C THR A 374 5.39 12.83 -6.14
N GLY A 375 5.99 13.71 -6.95
CA GLY A 375 7.13 13.37 -7.81
C GLY A 375 8.40 12.95 -7.06
N GLN A 376 8.56 13.35 -5.80
CA GLN A 376 9.66 12.91 -4.93
C GLN A 376 9.33 11.58 -4.24
N LEU A 377 8.10 11.42 -3.72
CA LEU A 377 7.67 10.22 -3.02
C LEU A 377 7.64 8.98 -3.92
N VAL A 378 7.25 9.10 -5.19
CA VAL A 378 7.25 7.95 -6.12
C VAL A 378 8.65 7.44 -6.45
N LYS A 379 9.69 8.26 -6.25
CA LYS A 379 11.09 7.84 -6.43
C LYS A 379 11.60 6.94 -5.30
N LEU A 380 10.84 6.82 -4.21
CA LEU A 380 11.15 5.91 -3.12
C LEU A 380 10.70 4.47 -3.40
N LEU A 381 10.05 4.20 -4.55
CA LEU A 381 9.61 2.85 -4.89
C LEU A 381 10.79 1.91 -5.14
N GLU A 382 10.79 0.79 -4.44
CA GLU A 382 11.76 -0.31 -4.60
C GLU A 382 11.03 -1.66 -4.54
N PRO A 383 11.56 -2.71 -5.20
CA PRO A 383 11.07 -4.06 -5.00
C PRO A 383 11.30 -4.52 -3.56
N VAL A 384 10.27 -5.13 -2.97
CA VAL A 384 10.31 -5.59 -1.57
C VAL A 384 11.26 -6.77 -1.40
N ILE A 385 11.31 -7.69 -2.37
CA ILE A 385 12.24 -8.82 -2.36
C ILE A 385 13.53 -8.42 -3.08
N ALA A 386 14.67 -8.72 -2.46
CA ALA A 386 15.98 -8.42 -3.01
C ALA A 386 16.21 -9.15 -4.35
N GLY A 387 16.92 -8.49 -5.27
CA GLY A 387 17.28 -9.05 -6.58
C GLY A 387 16.17 -9.03 -7.64
N GLN A 388 14.94 -8.65 -7.31
CA GLN A 388 13.88 -8.46 -8.32
C GLN A 388 14.12 -7.16 -9.10
N ILE A 389 13.85 -7.16 -10.42
CA ILE A 389 14.08 -6.01 -11.30
C ILE A 389 12.78 -5.62 -12.02
N PRO A 390 11.81 -4.99 -11.33
CA PRO A 390 10.56 -4.55 -11.95
C PRO A 390 10.74 -3.30 -12.81
N ASN A 391 9.73 -2.98 -13.62
CA ASN A 391 9.63 -1.68 -14.27
C ASN A 391 9.08 -0.64 -13.28
N LEU A 392 9.99 0.01 -12.55
CA LEU A 392 9.65 1.02 -11.55
C LEU A 392 8.92 2.24 -12.13
N ASN A 393 9.11 2.56 -13.41
CA ASN A 393 8.42 3.69 -14.04
C ASN A 393 6.91 3.46 -14.13
N HIS A 394 6.48 2.23 -14.46
CA HIS A 394 5.06 1.86 -14.46
C HIS A 394 4.44 1.91 -13.06
N ALA A 395 5.16 1.39 -12.06
CA ALA A 395 4.72 1.44 -10.67
C ALA A 395 4.65 2.89 -10.14
N ALA A 396 5.62 3.73 -10.50
CA ALA A 396 5.67 5.15 -10.16
C ALA A 396 4.53 5.92 -10.81
N GLY A 397 4.23 5.66 -12.09
CA GLY A 397 3.08 6.26 -12.78
C GLY A 397 1.74 5.90 -12.11
N TYR A 398 1.57 4.64 -11.71
CA TYR A 398 0.42 4.20 -10.94
C TYR A 398 0.33 4.90 -9.58
N LEU A 399 1.41 4.88 -8.77
CA LEU A 399 1.40 5.48 -7.44
C LEU A 399 1.19 7.00 -7.53
N ALA A 400 1.79 7.68 -8.51
CA ALA A 400 1.60 9.11 -8.72
C ALA A 400 0.12 9.48 -8.87
N GLN A 401 -0.66 8.69 -9.61
CA GLN A 401 -2.10 8.91 -9.74
C GLN A 401 -2.82 8.75 -8.40
N GLN A 402 -2.45 7.75 -7.59
CA GLN A 402 -3.01 7.56 -6.25
C GLN A 402 -2.66 8.71 -5.31
N LEU A 403 -1.42 9.22 -5.35
CA LEU A 403 -0.94 10.33 -4.51
C LEU A 403 -1.53 11.68 -4.91
N ASN A 404 -1.76 11.90 -6.21
CA ASN A 404 -2.43 13.11 -6.69
C ASN A 404 -3.88 13.18 -6.18
N ASN A 405 -4.56 12.05 -6.05
CA ASN A 405 -5.86 11.99 -5.40
C ASN A 405 -5.73 12.29 -3.90
N ARG A 406 -4.88 11.55 -3.19
CA ARG A 406 -4.66 11.72 -1.74
C ARG A 406 -3.23 11.34 -1.39
N LEU A 407 -2.44 12.28 -0.86
CA LEU A 407 -1.05 12.05 -0.49
C LEU A 407 -0.91 10.97 0.61
N TYR A 408 -1.88 10.86 1.51
CA TYR A 408 -1.96 9.81 2.52
C TYR A 408 -1.94 8.39 1.93
N ASN A 409 -2.31 8.22 0.64
CA ASN A 409 -2.18 6.95 -0.05
C ASN A 409 -0.73 6.45 -0.09
N PHE A 410 0.24 7.35 0.13
CA PHE A 410 1.63 6.99 0.32
C PHE A 410 1.80 6.01 1.46
N TYR A 411 1.07 6.10 2.57
CA TYR A 411 1.18 5.18 3.73
C TYR A 411 0.04 4.15 3.80
N SER A 412 -1.14 4.43 3.22
CA SER A 412 -2.26 3.47 3.23
C SER A 412 -2.12 2.35 2.19
N THR A 413 -1.35 2.56 1.13
CA THR A 413 -1.02 1.51 0.15
C THR A 413 0.04 0.59 0.74
N THR A 414 -0.30 -0.67 0.97
CA THR A 414 0.64 -1.66 1.53
C THR A 414 1.69 -2.05 0.49
N ALA A 415 1.25 -2.34 -0.74
CA ALA A 415 2.13 -2.68 -1.84
C ALA A 415 1.48 -2.33 -3.18
N VAL A 416 2.30 -1.93 -4.15
CA VAL A 416 1.98 -1.92 -5.57
C VAL A 416 2.37 -3.28 -6.13
N VAL A 417 1.39 -4.04 -6.58
CA VAL A 417 1.59 -5.32 -7.25
C VAL A 417 1.72 -5.06 -8.74
N GLN A 418 2.84 -5.50 -9.32
CA GLN A 418 3.10 -5.39 -10.76
C GLN A 418 3.25 -6.77 -11.39
N TYR A 419 2.53 -7.00 -12.49
CA TYR A 419 2.71 -8.18 -13.34
C TYR A 419 3.37 -7.78 -14.66
N SER A 420 4.30 -8.61 -15.15
CA SER A 420 4.78 -8.52 -16.53
C SER A 420 3.66 -8.87 -17.50
N VAL A 421 3.46 -8.00 -18.49
CA VAL A 421 2.44 -8.15 -19.52
C VAL A 421 3.12 -8.17 -20.87
N THR A 422 2.82 -9.19 -21.67
CA THR A 422 3.12 -9.14 -23.11
C THR A 422 2.05 -8.30 -23.76
N ALA A 423 2.37 -7.09 -24.20
CA ALA A 423 1.44 -6.21 -24.86
C ALA A 423 1.95 -5.80 -26.25
N ALA A 424 1.03 -5.46 -27.15
CA ALA A 424 1.36 -4.89 -28.45
C ALA A 424 0.29 -3.88 -28.86
N ASN A 425 0.74 -2.80 -29.51
CA ASN A 425 -0.12 -1.84 -30.18
C ASN A 425 0.54 -1.47 -31.51
N THR A 426 -0.22 -1.53 -32.60
CA THR A 426 0.28 -1.25 -33.97
C THR A 426 0.07 0.20 -34.41
N ASP A 427 -0.60 1.03 -33.61
CA ASP A 427 -0.74 2.46 -33.88
C ASP A 427 0.44 3.25 -33.27
N THR A 428 0.75 4.42 -33.83
CA THR A 428 1.82 5.31 -33.33
C THR A 428 1.45 6.07 -32.06
N GLY A 429 0.17 6.08 -31.67
CA GLY A 429 -0.29 6.72 -30.43
C GLY A 429 0.01 5.92 -29.17
N VAL A 430 0.15 6.61 -28.04
CA VAL A 430 0.35 6.00 -26.72
C VAL A 430 -0.99 5.53 -26.17
N VAL A 431 -1.05 4.28 -25.71
CA VAL A 431 -2.26 3.66 -25.16
C VAL A 431 -2.00 3.16 -23.75
N LYS A 432 -2.88 3.52 -22.82
CA LYS A 432 -2.95 2.92 -21.48
C LYS A 432 -4.35 2.38 -21.24
N LEU A 433 -4.44 1.21 -20.63
CA LEU A 433 -5.70 0.61 -20.22
C LEU A 433 -5.84 0.74 -18.70
N SER A 434 -6.92 1.35 -18.24
CA SER A 434 -7.26 1.42 -16.81
C SER A 434 -8.55 0.67 -16.53
N GLY A 435 -8.66 0.09 -15.34
CA GLY A 435 -9.84 -0.72 -15.01
C GLY A 435 -9.81 -1.36 -13.64
N ASP A 436 -10.74 -2.28 -13.43
CA ASP A 436 -10.98 -2.88 -12.13
C ASP A 436 -10.17 -4.18 -11.97
N ILE A 437 -9.63 -4.40 -10.77
CA ILE A 437 -9.20 -5.73 -10.34
C ILE A 437 -10.39 -6.45 -9.73
N GLY A 438 -10.56 -7.71 -10.14
CA GLY A 438 -11.58 -8.60 -9.59
C GLY A 438 -11.39 -8.82 -8.09
N THR A 439 -12.37 -9.46 -7.47
CA THR A 439 -12.25 -9.82 -6.06
C THR A 439 -11.06 -10.75 -5.86
N LEU A 440 -10.16 -10.40 -4.93
CA LEU A 440 -9.05 -11.28 -4.58
C LEU A 440 -9.57 -12.52 -3.85
N THR A 441 -9.17 -13.69 -4.32
CA THR A 441 -9.57 -14.97 -3.76
C THR A 441 -8.37 -15.84 -3.42
N ALA A 442 -8.45 -16.62 -2.35
CA ALA A 442 -7.51 -17.69 -2.03
C ALA A 442 -8.30 -18.96 -1.74
N ASN A 443 -7.89 -20.09 -2.32
CA ASN A 443 -8.64 -21.37 -2.24
C ASN A 443 -10.14 -21.21 -2.57
N ASN A 444 -10.45 -20.43 -3.61
CA ASN A 444 -11.81 -20.08 -4.05
C ASN A 444 -12.67 -19.32 -3.02
N GLN A 445 -12.06 -18.69 -2.01
CA GLN A 445 -12.75 -17.85 -1.03
C GLN A 445 -12.28 -16.40 -1.10
N LYS A 446 -13.21 -15.45 -0.97
CA LYS A 446 -12.91 -14.01 -0.91
C LYS A 446 -12.03 -13.69 0.30
N LEU A 447 -10.94 -12.96 0.06
CA LEU A 447 -10.08 -12.44 1.12
C LEU A 447 -10.81 -11.32 1.89
N LYS A 448 -10.78 -11.40 3.23
CA LYS A 448 -11.37 -10.39 4.12
C LYS A 448 -10.32 -9.36 4.52
N GLY A 449 -10.74 -8.11 4.69
CA GLY A 449 -9.86 -7.02 5.14
C GLY A 449 -8.81 -6.59 4.11
N VAL A 450 -9.05 -6.87 2.83
CA VAL A 450 -8.20 -6.44 1.72
C VAL A 450 -8.98 -5.51 0.80
N ASN A 451 -8.43 -4.32 0.57
CA ASN A 451 -8.91 -3.36 -0.41
C ASN A 451 -7.95 -3.35 -1.60
N VAL A 452 -8.50 -3.23 -2.80
CA VAL A 452 -7.73 -3.17 -4.05
C VAL A 452 -8.15 -1.93 -4.80
N SER A 453 -7.18 -1.21 -5.35
CA SER A 453 -7.46 -0.07 -6.22
C SER A 453 -7.80 -0.50 -7.64
N GLY A 454 -8.18 0.46 -8.49
CA GLY A 454 -8.10 0.28 -9.94
C GLY A 454 -6.66 -0.04 -10.39
N ALA A 455 -6.53 -0.68 -11.54
CA ALA A 455 -5.27 -1.05 -12.15
C ALA A 455 -4.98 -0.22 -13.40
N ILE A 456 -3.69 -0.09 -13.73
CA ILE A 456 -3.21 0.55 -14.95
C ILE A 456 -2.29 -0.43 -15.67
N LEU A 457 -2.54 -0.63 -16.96
CA LEU A 457 -1.67 -1.32 -17.89
C LEU A 457 -1.15 -0.30 -18.90
N THR A 458 0.17 -0.07 -18.87
CA THR A 458 0.86 0.77 -19.86
C THR A 458 1.36 -0.12 -21.00
N ILE A 459 0.99 0.21 -22.24
CA ILE A 459 1.37 -0.53 -23.44
C ILE A 459 2.51 0.22 -24.12
N ASP A 460 3.73 -0.33 -24.04
CA ASP A 460 4.90 0.25 -24.69
C ASP A 460 5.01 -0.30 -26.12
N THR A 461 5.28 0.57 -27.08
CA THR A 461 5.35 0.23 -28.52
C THR A 461 6.77 -0.11 -29.00
N GLY A 462 7.74 -0.22 -28.09
CA GLY A 462 9.15 -0.51 -28.40
C GLY A 462 9.52 -2.01 -28.31
N THR A 463 10.55 -2.42 -29.05
CA THR A 463 11.04 -3.82 -29.11
C THR A 463 11.71 -4.32 -27.83
N GLU A 464 11.97 -3.46 -26.84
CA GLU A 464 12.75 -3.79 -25.63
C GLU A 464 12.08 -3.43 -24.29
N ALA A 465 10.88 -2.83 -24.27
CA ALA A 465 10.21 -2.44 -23.02
C ALA A 465 9.11 -3.45 -22.63
N GLN A 466 9.24 -4.10 -21.46
CA GLN A 466 8.18 -4.96 -20.92
C GLN A 466 7.05 -4.10 -20.33
N SER A 467 5.86 -4.20 -20.92
CA SER A 467 4.62 -3.65 -20.37
C SER A 467 4.30 -4.26 -19.00
N GLY A 468 3.64 -3.47 -18.14
CA GLY A 468 3.29 -3.88 -16.79
C GLY A 468 1.87 -3.51 -16.40
N LEU A 469 1.16 -4.45 -15.77
CA LEU A 469 -0.11 -4.20 -15.08
C LEU A 469 0.19 -3.91 -13.61
N SER A 470 -0.11 -2.70 -13.14
CA SER A 470 0.15 -2.27 -11.76
C SER A 470 -1.16 -1.92 -11.04
N PHE A 471 -1.29 -2.35 -9.79
CA PHE A 471 -2.39 -1.98 -8.90
C PHE A 471 -1.96 -2.03 -7.43
N GLY A 472 -2.68 -1.30 -6.57
CA GLY A 472 -2.39 -1.21 -5.15
C GLY A 472 -3.23 -2.16 -4.33
N ILE A 473 -2.62 -2.71 -3.29
CA ILE A 473 -3.29 -3.47 -2.23
C ILE A 473 -3.15 -2.70 -0.93
N SER A 474 -4.25 -2.59 -0.19
CA SER A 474 -4.30 -2.03 1.16
C SER A 474 -4.96 -3.02 2.11
N LEU A 475 -4.32 -3.29 3.24
CA LEU A 475 -4.84 -4.19 4.28
C LEU A 475 -5.39 -3.40 5.46
N ILE A 476 -6.50 -3.85 6.03
CA ILE A 476 -7.05 -3.27 7.27
C ILE A 476 -6.13 -3.58 8.46
N ASP A 477 -5.59 -4.80 8.51
CA ASP A 477 -4.68 -5.25 9.57
C ASP A 477 -3.47 -5.98 8.95
N PRO A 478 -2.47 -5.24 8.41
CA PRO A 478 -1.30 -5.83 7.80
C PRO A 478 -0.45 -6.63 8.79
N GLY A 479 -0.62 -6.43 10.11
CA GLY A 479 0.14 -7.10 11.16
C GLY A 479 -0.23 -8.58 11.37
N LEU A 480 -1.27 -9.11 10.73
CA LEU A 480 -1.70 -10.50 10.93
C LEU A 480 -1.00 -11.53 10.03
N GLN A 481 -0.24 -11.09 9.04
CA GLN A 481 0.34 -11.98 8.01
C GLN A 481 1.55 -11.33 7.33
N THR A 482 2.57 -12.11 7.02
CA THR A 482 3.81 -11.59 6.40
C THR A 482 3.73 -11.50 4.86
N HIS A 483 2.77 -12.18 4.25
CA HIS A 483 2.55 -12.24 2.81
C HIS A 483 1.07 -12.50 2.49
N LEU A 484 0.66 -12.26 1.24
CA LEU A 484 -0.68 -12.46 0.72
C LEU A 484 -0.65 -13.26 -0.58
N ALA A 485 -1.15 -14.49 -0.53
CA ALA A 485 -1.41 -15.30 -1.72
C ALA A 485 -2.84 -15.09 -2.22
N PHE A 486 -3.02 -14.82 -3.51
CA PHE A 486 -4.33 -14.59 -4.11
C PHE A 486 -4.40 -14.92 -5.61
N SER A 487 -5.62 -15.09 -6.11
CA SER A 487 -6.00 -15.13 -7.52
C SER A 487 -7.05 -14.06 -7.81
N THR A 488 -6.96 -13.43 -8.99
CA THR A 488 -7.87 -12.36 -9.44
C THR A 488 -7.92 -12.24 -10.96
N THR A 489 -8.71 -11.30 -11.46
CA THR A 489 -8.87 -10.97 -12.88
C THR A 489 -8.71 -9.47 -13.09
N PHE A 490 -8.45 -9.02 -14.31
CA PHE A 490 -8.44 -7.61 -14.69
C PHE A 490 -9.57 -7.32 -15.67
N ARG A 491 -10.29 -6.21 -15.49
CA ARG A 491 -11.34 -5.76 -16.39
C ARG A 491 -11.07 -4.30 -16.82
N PRO A 492 -10.46 -4.05 -17.99
CA PRO A 492 -10.26 -2.69 -18.48
C PRO A 492 -11.60 -2.01 -18.75
N THR A 493 -11.83 -0.87 -18.13
CA THR A 493 -13.05 -0.04 -18.29
C THR A 493 -12.76 1.25 -19.04
N GLN A 494 -11.50 1.67 -19.11
CA GLN A 494 -11.07 2.91 -19.71
C GLN A 494 -9.82 2.71 -20.57
N VAL A 495 -9.71 3.56 -21.59
CA VAL A 495 -8.53 3.69 -22.46
C VAL A 495 -8.09 5.14 -22.43
N GLU A 496 -6.87 5.38 -21.96
CA GLU A 496 -6.20 6.67 -22.17
C GLU A 496 -5.44 6.60 -23.49
N TYR A 497 -5.83 7.44 -24.42
CA TYR A 497 -5.25 7.50 -25.76
C TYR A 497 -4.62 8.86 -25.99
N THR A 498 -3.34 8.88 -26.33
CA THR A 498 -2.64 10.08 -26.78
C THR A 498 -2.23 9.89 -28.24
N PRO A 499 -2.94 10.48 -29.21
CA PRO A 499 -2.51 10.45 -30.60
C PRO A 499 -1.17 11.18 -30.75
N GLU A 500 -0.41 10.81 -31.78
CA GLU A 500 0.87 11.43 -32.09
C GLU A 500 0.74 12.95 -32.23
N GLY A 501 1.46 13.72 -31.40
CA GLY A 501 1.38 15.18 -31.36
C GLY A 501 0.08 15.78 -30.81
N GLY A 502 -0.83 14.96 -30.26
CA GLY A 502 -2.13 15.41 -29.74
C GLY A 502 -2.25 15.43 -28.22
N ILE A 503 -3.46 15.76 -27.75
CA ILE A 503 -3.80 15.82 -26.31
C ILE A 503 -4.29 14.43 -25.86
N ASN A 504 -4.01 14.07 -24.60
CA ASN A 504 -4.53 12.85 -24.00
C ASN A 504 -6.07 12.87 -23.90
N ILE A 505 -6.71 11.77 -24.30
CA ILE A 505 -8.16 11.58 -24.24
C ILE A 505 -8.47 10.33 -23.42
N ILE A 506 -9.44 10.45 -22.52
CA ILE A 506 -9.96 9.33 -21.74
C ILE A 506 -11.24 8.80 -22.41
N LEU A 507 -11.22 7.53 -22.79
CA LEU A 507 -12.34 6.81 -23.40
C LEU A 507 -12.91 5.79 -22.42
N ASN A 508 -14.22 5.80 -22.17
CA ASN A 508 -14.91 4.83 -21.33
C ASN A 508 -15.49 3.71 -22.19
N ILE A 509 -15.05 2.46 -21.98
CA ILE A 509 -15.49 1.28 -22.72
C ILE A 509 -16.91 0.89 -22.26
N LEU A 510 -17.84 0.74 -23.21
CA LEU A 510 -19.25 0.47 -22.92
C LEU A 510 -19.55 -0.99 -22.55
N GLN A 511 -18.74 -1.93 -23.05
CA GLN A 511 -18.83 -3.37 -22.73
C GLN A 511 -17.45 -3.91 -22.37
N PRO A 512 -16.93 -3.62 -21.18
CA PRO A 512 -15.60 -4.09 -20.78
C PRO A 512 -15.59 -5.61 -20.64
N GLU A 513 -14.45 -6.24 -20.95
CA GLU A 513 -14.26 -7.68 -20.88
C GLU A 513 -13.27 -8.03 -19.77
N THR A 514 -13.48 -9.16 -19.12
CA THR A 514 -12.61 -9.62 -18.03
C THR A 514 -11.53 -10.56 -18.58
N SER A 515 -10.29 -10.35 -18.15
CA SER A 515 -9.16 -11.22 -18.46
C SER A 515 -9.33 -12.61 -17.86
N PRO A 516 -8.58 -13.63 -18.33
CA PRO A 516 -8.35 -14.85 -17.57
C PRO A 516 -7.83 -14.53 -16.15
N ALA A 517 -8.06 -15.46 -15.22
CA ALA A 517 -7.57 -15.34 -13.85
C ALA A 517 -6.05 -15.51 -13.80
N PHE A 518 -5.41 -14.76 -12.91
CA PHE A 518 -3.98 -14.80 -12.64
C PHE A 518 -3.73 -14.73 -11.13
N SER A 519 -2.60 -15.25 -10.67
CA SER A 519 -2.31 -15.41 -9.24
C SER A 519 -0.95 -14.84 -8.86
N ALA A 520 -0.83 -14.42 -7.60
CA ALA A 520 0.39 -13.94 -6.98
C ALA A 520 0.51 -14.36 -5.53
N ASN A 521 1.73 -14.33 -5.02
CA ASN A 521 2.05 -14.34 -3.61
C ASN A 521 2.97 -13.16 -3.30
N VAL A 522 2.46 -12.15 -2.59
CA VAL A 522 3.17 -10.88 -2.40
C VAL A 522 3.54 -10.66 -0.93
N PRO A 523 4.78 -10.23 -0.61
CA PRO A 523 5.13 -9.83 0.75
C PRO A 523 4.31 -8.62 1.23
N ILE A 524 4.05 -8.56 2.53
CA ILE A 524 3.34 -7.46 3.19
C ILE A 524 4.33 -6.69 4.04
N VAL A 525 4.67 -5.48 3.60
CA VAL A 525 5.55 -4.56 4.33
C VAL A 525 4.71 -3.69 5.26
N ILE A 526 5.17 -3.54 6.50
CA ILE A 526 4.67 -2.51 7.42
C ILE A 526 5.70 -1.38 7.47
N ARG A 527 5.26 -0.15 7.20
CA ARG A 527 6.10 1.06 7.11
C ARG A 527 5.97 1.95 8.35
N GLU A 528 6.24 1.34 9.49
CA GLU A 528 6.35 1.97 10.80
C GLU A 528 7.28 1.12 11.67
N HIS A 529 8.04 1.74 12.55
CA HIS A 529 8.94 1.00 13.44
C HIS A 529 8.16 0.02 14.34
N PRO A 530 8.73 -1.15 14.65
CA PRO A 530 8.12 -2.05 15.62
C PRO A 530 8.00 -1.41 17.00
N VAL A 531 7.04 -1.85 17.82
CA VAL A 531 6.97 -1.42 19.22
C VAL A 531 7.86 -2.34 20.04
N LEU A 532 8.83 -1.79 20.76
CA LEU A 532 9.70 -2.59 21.63
C LEU A 532 8.88 -3.40 22.64
N PRO A 533 9.25 -4.65 22.92
CA PRO A 533 8.50 -5.47 23.87
C PRO A 533 8.69 -4.91 25.27
N THR A 534 7.61 -4.86 26.04
CA THR A 534 7.69 -4.47 27.45
C THR A 534 8.24 -5.63 28.25
N LEU A 535 9.40 -5.43 28.86
CA LEU A 535 9.97 -6.38 29.82
C LEU A 535 9.09 -6.37 31.09
N ILE A 536 8.51 -7.52 31.43
CA ILE A 536 7.63 -7.65 32.61
C ILE A 536 8.43 -8.04 33.84
N SER A 537 9.29 -9.05 33.71
CA SER A 537 10.09 -9.54 34.83
C SER A 537 11.29 -10.35 34.35
N GLN A 538 12.34 -10.35 35.15
CA GLN A 538 13.45 -11.27 35.05
C GLN A 538 13.53 -12.07 36.35
N THR A 539 13.81 -13.36 36.24
CA THR A 539 13.85 -14.27 37.41
C THR A 539 15.05 -15.19 37.30
N ALA A 540 15.67 -15.42 38.46
CA ALA A 540 16.70 -16.42 38.66
C ALA A 540 16.15 -17.42 39.67
N ALA A 541 16.17 -18.70 39.33
CA ALA A 541 15.68 -19.76 40.19
C ALA A 541 16.62 -20.96 40.15
N LYS A 542 16.74 -21.67 41.28
CA LYS A 542 17.42 -22.96 41.31
C LYS A 542 16.81 -23.91 40.28
N THR A 543 17.64 -24.71 39.61
CA THR A 543 17.13 -25.74 38.68
C THR A 543 16.46 -26.89 39.43
N HIS A 544 16.94 -27.22 40.63
CA HIS A 544 16.47 -28.31 41.48
C HIS A 544 15.95 -27.80 42.85
N LYS A 545 15.14 -28.61 43.55
CA LYS A 545 14.58 -28.31 44.89
C LYS A 545 15.08 -29.32 45.95
N GLY A 546 14.99 -28.93 47.22
CA GLY A 546 15.86 -29.34 48.34
C GLY A 546 15.85 -30.79 48.86
N ASP A 547 15.04 -31.71 48.32
CA ASP A 547 14.91 -33.03 48.97
C ASP A 547 15.68 -34.16 48.26
N ALA A 548 16.22 -33.91 47.05
CA ALA A 548 16.93 -34.92 46.24
C ALA A 548 17.99 -34.33 45.28
N VAL A 549 18.61 -33.20 45.65
CA VAL A 549 19.61 -32.52 44.79
C VAL A 549 21.01 -33.09 45.02
N SER A 550 21.70 -33.46 43.95
CA SER A 550 23.12 -33.84 44.03
C SER A 550 24.02 -32.61 44.08
N ILE A 551 25.21 -32.71 44.68
CA ILE A 551 26.17 -31.58 44.78
C ILE A 551 26.42 -30.89 43.42
N PRO A 552 26.70 -31.59 42.29
CA PRO A 552 26.90 -30.94 40.99
C PRO A 552 25.68 -30.17 40.48
N GLN A 553 24.47 -30.55 40.89
CA GLN A 553 23.23 -29.87 40.52
C GLN A 553 22.98 -28.60 41.34
N THR A 554 23.68 -28.41 42.46
CA THR A 554 23.47 -27.24 43.34
C THR A 554 23.97 -25.93 42.75
N VAL A 555 24.88 -25.98 41.77
CA VAL A 555 25.34 -24.79 41.04
C VAL A 555 24.50 -24.45 39.81
N LEU A 556 23.46 -25.26 39.52
CA LEU A 556 22.62 -25.09 38.34
C LEU A 556 21.44 -24.16 38.63
N TRP A 557 21.25 -23.20 37.74
CA TRP A 557 20.17 -22.24 37.81
C TRP A 557 19.45 -22.04 36.47
N ASN A 558 18.20 -21.61 36.57
CA ASN A 558 17.38 -21.26 35.43
C ASN A 558 17.24 -19.74 35.39
N TYR A 559 17.54 -19.16 34.23
CA TYR A 559 17.23 -17.77 33.93
C TYR A 559 15.93 -17.70 33.13
N SER A 560 15.01 -16.81 33.51
CA SER A 560 13.82 -16.55 32.70
C SER A 560 13.50 -15.07 32.60
N CYS A 561 13.24 -14.63 31.37
CA CYS A 561 12.81 -13.30 31.02
C CYS A 561 11.38 -13.35 30.48
N LYS A 562 10.45 -12.68 31.15
CA LYS A 562 9.07 -12.51 30.68
C LYS A 562 8.92 -11.17 30.00
N TYR A 563 8.37 -11.19 28.79
CA TYR A 563 8.05 -9.99 28.04
C TYR A 563 6.62 -10.05 27.50
N GLN A 564 6.02 -8.89 27.38
CA GLN A 564 4.78 -8.68 26.65
C GLN A 564 5.13 -8.02 25.33
N ASN A 565 4.59 -8.56 24.24
CA ASN A 565 4.81 -8.02 22.92
C ASN A 565 3.46 -7.75 22.25
N THR A 566 3.26 -6.51 21.82
CA THR A 566 2.22 -6.12 20.87
C THR A 566 2.80 -6.29 19.47
N LYS A 567 2.68 -7.51 18.94
CA LYS A 567 3.52 -7.96 17.83
C LYS A 567 2.75 -7.97 16.51
N ALA A 568 3.39 -7.48 15.45
CA ALA A 568 3.02 -7.78 14.07
C ALA A 568 3.71 -9.07 13.61
N ALA A 569 3.12 -9.78 12.64
CA ALA A 569 3.65 -11.00 12.05
C ALA A 569 5.06 -10.82 11.45
N GLN A 570 5.37 -9.61 11.00
CA GLN A 570 6.63 -9.21 10.38
C GLN A 570 7.76 -9.00 11.38
N ASP A 571 7.47 -9.05 12.69
CA ASP A 571 8.43 -8.72 13.74
C ASP A 571 9.26 -9.93 14.16
N MET A 572 10.57 -9.79 14.05
CA MET A 572 11.55 -10.71 14.60
C MET A 572 12.14 -10.11 15.87
N PHE A 573 12.09 -10.87 16.96
CA PHE A 573 12.64 -10.46 18.23
C PHE A 573 14.11 -10.87 18.28
N GLN A 574 15.00 -9.90 18.49
CA GLN A 574 16.41 -10.15 18.70
C GLN A 574 16.71 -9.91 20.17
N SER A 575 17.39 -10.86 20.79
CA SER A 575 17.81 -10.71 22.17
C SER A 575 19.29 -11.09 22.30
N GLN A 576 19.98 -10.32 23.11
CA GLN A 576 21.36 -10.59 23.47
C GLN A 576 21.47 -10.72 24.98
N LEU A 577 22.23 -11.70 25.43
CA LEU A 577 22.62 -11.83 26.82
C LEU A 577 24.04 -11.30 26.96
N LEU A 578 24.20 -10.27 27.76
CA LEU A 578 25.49 -9.85 28.31
C LEU A 578 25.77 -10.69 29.53
N ILE A 579 26.85 -11.48 29.46
CA ILE A 579 27.22 -12.44 30.50
C ILE A 579 28.46 -11.93 31.22
N ASN A 580 28.38 -11.88 32.55
CA ASN A 580 29.48 -11.44 33.42
C ASN A 580 30.05 -10.06 33.00
N GLU A 581 29.17 -9.14 32.60
CA GLU A 581 29.53 -7.79 32.10
C GLU A 581 30.43 -7.04 33.11
N GLN A 582 31.42 -6.31 32.59
CA GLN A 582 32.28 -5.41 33.38
C GLN A 582 32.23 -4.01 32.76
N GLY A 583 31.72 -3.02 33.51
CA GLY A 583 31.69 -1.60 33.12
C GLY A 583 30.29 -1.06 32.78
N ALA A 584 30.16 0.28 32.81
CA ALA A 584 28.96 0.98 32.37
C ALA A 584 29.01 1.25 30.86
N PRO A 585 27.89 1.14 30.13
CA PRO A 585 27.85 1.51 28.72
C PRO A 585 28.17 2.99 28.53
N VAL A 586 29.07 3.29 27.58
CA VAL A 586 29.37 4.66 27.15
C VAL A 586 28.13 5.23 26.45
N GLY A 587 27.70 6.43 26.83
CA GLY A 587 26.55 7.10 26.23
C GLY A 587 26.73 7.29 24.72
N ALA A 588 25.67 7.03 23.95
CA ALA A 588 25.67 7.25 22.52
C ALA A 588 25.91 8.73 22.19
N ALA A 589 26.76 9.02 21.22
CA ALA A 589 26.87 10.36 20.64
C ALA A 589 25.59 10.70 19.88
N TYR A 590 25.19 11.97 19.90
CA TYR A 590 24.07 12.49 19.11
C TYR A 590 24.57 12.88 17.73
N ASP A 591 23.89 12.46 16.66
CA ASP A 591 24.14 12.98 15.32
C ASP A 591 23.39 14.30 15.10
N ASP A 592 23.95 15.17 14.25
CA ASP A 592 23.26 16.36 13.75
C ASP A 592 22.06 15.93 12.87
N ALA A 593 20.86 16.38 13.25
CA ALA A 593 19.65 15.98 12.58
C ALA A 593 19.56 16.51 11.13
N SER A 594 19.10 15.67 10.19
CA SER A 594 18.91 16.07 8.79
C SER A 594 17.93 17.25 8.63
N ALA A 595 18.05 17.97 7.52
CA ALA A 595 17.12 19.05 7.18
C ALA A 595 15.66 18.55 7.11
N LEU A 596 15.41 17.32 6.63
CA LEU A 596 14.06 16.75 6.61
C LEU A 596 13.52 16.55 8.03
N PHE A 597 14.33 16.01 8.93
CA PHE A 597 13.95 15.86 10.34
C PHE A 597 13.63 17.21 10.97
N ALA A 598 14.50 18.21 10.83
CA ALA A 598 14.29 19.53 11.45
C ALA A 598 13.01 20.21 10.94
N ASN A 599 12.72 20.12 9.64
CA ASN A 599 11.50 20.72 9.08
C ASN A 599 10.23 19.94 9.45
N LEU A 600 10.29 18.61 9.57
CA LEU A 600 9.17 17.82 10.10
C LEU A 600 8.96 18.07 11.60
N ALA A 601 10.03 18.21 12.39
CA ALA A 601 9.94 18.58 13.80
C ALA A 601 9.23 19.92 13.96
N GLN A 602 9.66 20.94 13.22
CA GLN A 602 8.99 22.24 13.17
C GLN A 602 7.51 22.10 12.83
N PHE A 603 7.17 21.34 11.78
CA PHE A 603 5.78 21.10 11.39
C PHE A 603 4.97 20.44 12.52
N ILE A 604 5.44 19.33 13.10
CA ILE A 604 4.73 18.55 14.11
C ILE A 604 4.49 19.37 15.39
N MET A 605 5.43 20.23 15.78
CA MET A 605 5.27 21.09 16.95
C MET A 605 4.28 22.25 16.71
N THR A 606 4.19 22.79 15.49
CA THR A 606 3.32 23.95 15.20
C THR A 606 1.98 23.61 14.54
N TYR A 607 1.83 22.41 13.96
CA TYR A 607 0.62 22.04 13.25
C TYR A 607 -0.64 21.98 14.13
N PRO A 608 -0.60 21.49 15.39
CA PRO A 608 -1.81 21.43 16.23
C PRO A 608 -2.52 22.80 16.39
N PRO A 609 -1.86 23.89 16.81
CA PRO A 609 -2.54 25.19 16.89
C PRO A 609 -2.91 25.78 15.52
N ILE A 610 -2.14 25.52 14.46
CA ILE A 610 -2.52 25.89 13.08
C ILE A 610 -3.82 25.20 12.69
N LYS A 611 -3.95 23.90 12.99
CA LYS A 611 -5.14 23.10 12.68
C LYS A 611 -6.35 23.63 13.45
N THR A 612 -6.21 23.96 14.73
CA THR A 612 -7.27 24.58 15.52
C THR A 612 -7.76 25.88 14.87
N ASP A 613 -6.86 26.78 14.51
CA ASP A 613 -7.23 28.04 13.84
C ASP A 613 -7.95 27.80 12.50
N LEU A 614 -7.54 26.79 11.71
CA LEU A 614 -8.20 26.44 10.46
C LEU A 614 -9.59 25.81 10.68
N ASP A 615 -9.70 24.85 11.59
CA ASP A 615 -10.96 24.16 11.91
C ASP A 615 -12.01 25.13 12.46
N ASP A 616 -11.60 26.12 13.26
CA ASP A 616 -12.50 27.12 13.84
C ASP A 616 -12.90 28.21 12.82
N ALA A 617 -11.95 28.67 12.00
CA ALA A 617 -12.16 29.84 11.14
C ALA A 617 -12.71 29.51 9.75
N LEU A 618 -12.27 28.42 9.10
CA LEU A 618 -12.67 28.08 7.73
C LEU A 618 -14.19 27.89 7.57
N PRO A 619 -14.92 27.20 8.49
CA PRO A 619 -16.37 27.02 8.36
C PRO A 619 -17.16 28.35 8.38
N GLN A 620 -16.54 29.43 8.86
CA GLN A 620 -17.15 30.76 8.95
C GLN A 620 -16.84 31.65 7.73
N ILE A 621 -16.06 31.16 6.75
CA ILE A 621 -15.69 31.90 5.53
C ILE A 621 -16.68 31.56 4.41
N ASN A 622 -17.25 32.60 3.80
CA ASN A 622 -18.20 32.49 2.69
C ASN A 622 -18.01 33.67 1.70
N ASN A 623 -18.83 33.71 0.66
CA ASN A 623 -18.73 34.72 -0.41
C ASN A 623 -19.01 36.17 0.05
N SER A 624 -19.48 36.37 1.29
CA SER A 624 -19.70 37.69 1.90
C SER A 624 -18.60 38.07 2.91
N THR A 625 -17.63 37.20 3.16
CA THR A 625 -16.51 37.47 4.08
C THR A 625 -15.63 38.59 3.53
N THR A 626 -15.32 39.58 4.36
CA THR A 626 -14.41 40.69 4.03
C THR A 626 -13.02 40.48 4.64
N GLY A 627 -12.03 41.13 4.04
CA GLY A 627 -10.63 41.03 4.45
C GLY A 627 -10.28 41.58 5.84
N ASP A 628 -11.23 42.25 6.50
CA ASP A 628 -11.05 42.77 7.86
C ASP A 628 -11.59 41.83 8.95
N SER A 629 -12.36 40.81 8.58
CA SER A 629 -12.97 39.90 9.54
C SER A 629 -11.93 39.09 10.33
N ASP A 630 -12.19 38.89 11.62
CA ASP A 630 -11.33 38.12 12.52
C ASP A 630 -11.15 36.67 12.06
N ASN A 631 -12.21 36.07 11.51
CA ASN A 631 -12.17 34.71 10.97
C ASN A 631 -11.28 34.64 9.71
N TYR A 632 -11.38 35.63 8.81
CA TYR A 632 -10.48 35.69 7.66
C TYR A 632 -9.02 35.83 8.08
N LYS A 633 -8.70 36.75 9.02
CA LYS A 633 -7.32 36.95 9.51
C LYS A 633 -6.78 35.68 10.16
N THR A 634 -7.56 35.04 11.03
CA THR A 634 -7.18 33.77 11.67
C THR A 634 -6.87 32.68 10.63
N ALA A 635 -7.78 32.44 9.68
CA ALA A 635 -7.58 31.45 8.63
C ALA A 635 -6.39 31.78 7.71
N LEU A 636 -6.23 33.05 7.34
CA LEU A 636 -5.17 33.50 6.43
C LEU A 636 -3.78 33.24 7.02
N TYR A 637 -3.53 33.68 8.25
CA TYR A 637 -2.22 33.48 8.88
C TYR A 637 -1.90 32.00 9.13
N ALA A 638 -2.93 31.19 9.44
CA ALA A 638 -2.81 29.74 9.54
C ALA A 638 -2.47 29.10 8.17
N LEU A 639 -3.15 29.50 7.09
CA LEU A 639 -2.89 29.02 5.72
C LEU A 639 -1.51 29.43 5.20
N ILE A 640 -1.07 30.67 5.45
CA ILE A 640 0.28 31.14 5.08
C ILE A 640 1.33 30.31 5.82
N SER A 641 1.17 30.13 7.13
CA SER A 641 2.10 29.35 7.96
C SER A 641 2.19 27.90 7.47
N LEU A 642 1.03 27.28 7.19
CA LEU A 642 0.97 25.91 6.67
C LEU A 642 1.61 25.80 5.29
N SER A 643 1.34 26.73 4.36
CA SER A 643 1.98 26.76 3.04
C SER A 643 3.50 26.85 3.13
N GLN A 644 4.03 27.71 4.01
CA GLN A 644 5.46 27.84 4.24
C GLN A 644 6.09 26.54 4.79
N LEU A 645 5.42 25.88 5.74
CA LEU A 645 5.87 24.58 6.27
C LEU A 645 5.85 23.50 5.17
N ILE A 646 4.81 23.45 4.34
CA ILE A 646 4.71 22.52 3.21
C ILE A 646 5.87 22.73 2.23
N VAL A 647 6.17 23.98 1.88
CA VAL A 647 7.29 24.31 0.97
C VAL A 647 8.64 23.94 1.59
N LYS A 648 8.83 24.15 2.89
CA LYS A 648 10.05 23.79 3.61
C LYS A 648 10.28 22.27 3.63
N VAL A 649 9.26 21.48 3.98
CA VAL A 649 9.35 20.01 3.95
C VAL A 649 9.57 19.52 2.51
N LYS A 650 8.84 20.06 1.51
CA LYS A 650 9.05 19.76 0.08
C LYS A 650 10.50 19.97 -0.37
N ASN A 651 11.13 21.05 0.09
CA ASN A 651 12.52 21.36 -0.26
C ASN A 651 13.51 20.42 0.45
N ALA A 652 13.22 20.03 1.69
CA ALA A 652 14.06 19.13 2.48
C ALA A 652 13.96 17.66 2.05
N LEU A 653 12.81 17.23 1.51
CA LEU A 653 12.56 15.88 0.99
C LEU A 653 13.50 15.51 -0.20
N LYS A 654 14.19 16.49 -0.80
CA LYS A 654 15.21 16.28 -1.84
C LYS A 654 16.56 15.76 -1.33
N THR A 655 16.79 15.76 -0.01
CA THR A 655 18.08 15.37 0.58
C THR A 655 18.03 13.92 1.05
N GLY A 656 19.07 13.16 0.70
CA GLY A 656 19.19 11.72 1.01
C GLY A 656 19.02 11.40 2.49
N ALA A 657 18.68 10.15 2.77
CA ALA A 657 18.35 9.65 4.09
C ALA A 657 19.38 10.10 5.15
N PRO A 658 18.93 10.53 6.36
CA PRO A 658 19.84 10.80 7.47
C PRO A 658 20.72 9.58 7.73
N GLY A 659 22.01 9.83 7.97
CA GLY A 659 22.95 8.79 8.38
C GLY A 659 22.42 8.07 9.63
N SER A 660 22.54 6.74 9.62
CA SER A 660 22.26 5.93 10.80
C SER A 660 23.38 6.09 11.81
N LEU A 661 23.04 6.17 13.10
CA LEU A 661 24.00 5.97 14.18
C LEU A 661 24.75 4.65 13.97
N ALA A 662 26.08 4.74 13.86
CA ALA A 662 26.92 3.58 14.08
C ALA A 662 26.75 3.15 15.54
N ALA A 663 26.23 1.93 15.75
CA ALA A 663 26.25 1.34 17.08
C ALA A 663 27.71 1.29 17.57
N VAL A 664 28.01 2.00 18.65
CA VAL A 664 29.28 1.86 19.35
C VAL A 664 29.30 0.43 19.87
N ALA A 665 30.09 -0.43 19.22
CA ALA A 665 30.38 -1.76 19.72
C ALA A 665 31.18 -1.59 21.02
N ALA A 666 30.50 -1.58 22.15
CA ALA A 666 31.15 -1.73 23.43
C ALA A 666 31.80 -3.13 23.47
N GLY A 667 33.07 -3.18 23.84
CA GLY A 667 33.80 -4.43 24.04
C GLY A 667 33.24 -5.16 25.25
N PHE A 668 32.19 -5.96 25.05
CA PHE A 668 31.65 -6.85 26.06
C PHE A 668 32.43 -8.17 26.08
N ASN A 669 32.82 -8.64 27.27
CA ASN A 669 33.72 -9.79 27.40
C ASN A 669 33.07 -11.15 27.05
N LYS A 670 31.74 -11.31 27.16
CA LYS A 670 30.98 -12.49 26.67
C LYS A 670 29.56 -12.11 26.24
N LEU A 671 29.27 -12.28 24.95
CA LEU A 671 27.98 -11.96 24.31
C LEU A 671 27.34 -13.23 23.75
N PHE A 672 26.06 -13.49 24.08
CA PHE A 672 25.28 -14.56 23.47
C PHE A 672 24.07 -13.99 22.72
N ASN A 673 24.06 -14.18 21.40
CA ASN A 673 23.03 -13.64 20.50
C ASN A 673 22.05 -14.74 20.09
N PHE A 674 20.76 -14.47 20.21
CA PHE A 674 19.73 -15.36 19.66
C PHE A 674 18.55 -14.56 19.10
N THR A 675 17.86 -15.17 18.13
CA THR A 675 16.71 -14.58 17.47
C THR A 675 15.49 -15.47 17.65
N ILE A 676 14.37 -14.88 18.03
CA ILE A 676 13.06 -15.52 18.07
C ILE A 676 12.22 -15.00 16.91
N SER A 677 11.88 -15.87 15.96
CA SER A 677 10.97 -15.58 14.86
C SER A 677 9.69 -16.40 14.99
N GLU A 678 8.54 -15.78 14.71
CA GLU A 678 7.24 -16.43 14.75
C GLU A 678 6.65 -16.44 13.35
N THR A 679 6.20 -17.60 12.88
CA THR A 679 5.62 -17.77 11.55
C THR A 679 4.48 -18.79 11.61
N THR A 680 3.94 -19.17 10.46
CA THR A 680 2.95 -20.23 10.30
C THR A 680 3.61 -21.52 9.85
N VAL A 681 3.21 -22.65 10.42
CA VAL A 681 3.42 -23.97 9.78
C VAL A 681 2.11 -24.40 9.14
N ASN A 682 2.11 -24.62 7.82
CA ASN A 682 0.90 -24.93 7.07
C ASN A 682 0.82 -26.44 6.79
N THR A 683 0.08 -27.16 7.63
CA THR A 683 -0.32 -28.54 7.35
C THR A 683 -1.81 -28.55 7.03
N ASN A 684 -2.18 -28.74 5.77
CA ASN A 684 -3.56 -28.91 5.31
C ASN A 684 -4.51 -27.73 5.62
N GLY A 685 -4.06 -26.48 5.49
CA GLY A 685 -4.87 -25.27 5.72
C GLY A 685 -5.00 -24.84 7.18
N ASP A 686 -4.26 -25.48 8.08
CA ASP A 686 -4.17 -25.17 9.50
C ASP A 686 -2.96 -24.25 9.76
N ASN A 687 -3.18 -22.93 9.80
CA ASN A 687 -2.14 -21.91 10.04
C ASN A 687 -1.74 -21.82 11.53
N ARG A 688 -1.08 -22.87 12.04
CA ARG A 688 -0.59 -22.94 13.43
C ARG A 688 0.60 -22.02 13.65
N LEU A 689 0.73 -21.48 14.86
CA LEU A 689 1.91 -20.73 15.29
C LEU A 689 3.13 -21.66 15.34
N LEU A 690 4.18 -21.29 14.61
CA LEU A 690 5.52 -21.85 14.67
C LEU A 690 6.47 -20.81 15.27
N VAL A 691 7.19 -21.17 16.33
CA VAL A 691 8.24 -20.34 16.92
C VAL A 691 9.59 -20.99 16.67
N ASN A 692 10.48 -20.26 15.97
CA ASN A 692 11.86 -20.66 15.76
C ASN A 692 12.77 -19.82 16.65
N VAL A 693 13.66 -20.49 17.37
CA VAL A 693 14.73 -19.85 18.15
C VAL A 693 16.05 -20.24 17.49
N SER A 694 16.85 -19.26 17.08
CA SER A 694 18.08 -19.50 16.32
C SER A 694 19.27 -18.71 16.83
N THR A 695 20.47 -19.27 16.65
CA THR A 695 21.76 -18.61 16.92
C THR A 695 22.77 -18.99 15.84
N GLU A 696 23.75 -18.13 15.60
CA GLU A 696 24.91 -18.45 14.76
C GLU A 696 25.86 -19.36 15.54
N LYS A 697 26.44 -20.38 14.88
CA LYS A 697 27.43 -21.24 15.52
C LYS A 697 28.69 -20.45 15.85
N THR A 698 29.12 -20.50 17.11
CA THR A 698 30.35 -19.85 17.60
C THR A 698 31.39 -20.90 17.97
N THR A 699 32.68 -20.54 17.97
CA THR A 699 33.82 -21.44 18.23
C THR A 699 34.04 -21.81 19.71
N GLY A 700 33.04 -21.65 20.57
CA GLY A 700 33.11 -21.94 22.02
C GLY A 700 32.02 -22.91 22.50
N LYS A 701 32.08 -23.31 23.79
CA LYS A 701 31.06 -24.16 24.43
C LYS A 701 29.70 -23.46 24.34
N PRO A 702 28.71 -24.01 23.59
CA PRO A 702 27.50 -23.29 23.29
C PRO A 702 26.57 -23.24 24.51
N ILE A 703 26.06 -22.05 24.83
CA ILE A 703 24.88 -21.93 25.70
C ILE A 703 23.70 -22.50 24.92
N GLU A 704 22.97 -23.43 25.55
CA GLU A 704 21.83 -24.07 24.91
C GLU A 704 20.75 -23.03 24.55
N LEU A 705 20.19 -23.14 23.34
CA LEU A 705 19.11 -22.27 22.89
C LEU A 705 17.92 -22.33 23.87
N PRO A 706 17.33 -21.17 24.23
CA PRO A 706 16.28 -21.11 25.22
C PRO A 706 14.97 -21.72 24.72
N GLU A 707 14.15 -22.15 25.68
CA GLU A 707 12.76 -22.50 25.44
C GLU A 707 11.90 -21.24 25.46
N VAL A 708 10.96 -21.12 24.52
CA VAL A 708 9.95 -20.05 24.52
C VAL A 708 8.63 -20.61 25.01
N ILE A 709 8.13 -20.06 26.12
CA ILE A 709 6.88 -20.47 26.75
C ILE A 709 5.82 -19.39 26.52
N ILE A 710 4.62 -19.79 26.09
CA ILE A 710 3.47 -18.89 25.95
C ILE A 710 2.49 -19.18 27.09
N GLN A 711 2.18 -18.17 27.89
CA GLN A 711 1.32 -18.37 29.07
C GLN A 711 -0.04 -18.96 28.69
N GLY A 712 -0.41 -20.07 29.36
CA GLY A 712 -1.67 -20.77 29.15
C GLY A 712 -1.67 -21.80 28.02
N TYR A 713 -0.52 -22.09 27.42
CA TYR A 713 -0.34 -23.12 26.39
C TYR A 713 0.81 -24.06 26.74
N ASP A 714 0.67 -25.32 26.35
CA ASP A 714 1.71 -26.33 26.42
C ASP A 714 2.62 -26.22 25.20
N THR A 715 3.93 -26.23 25.44
CA THR A 715 4.97 -26.18 24.41
C THR A 715 5.14 -27.57 23.78
N VAL A 716 4.98 -27.67 22.47
CA VAL A 716 5.15 -28.90 21.68
C VAL A 716 6.38 -28.74 20.79
N PRO A 717 7.53 -29.36 21.14
CA PRO A 717 8.75 -29.26 20.34
C PRO A 717 8.58 -29.95 18.98
N LEU A 718 9.17 -29.36 17.94
CA LEU A 718 9.34 -29.98 16.63
C LEU A 718 10.82 -30.35 16.43
N GLU A 719 11.13 -31.10 15.38
CA GLU A 719 12.51 -31.45 15.01
C GLU A 719 13.41 -30.20 15.00
N ALA A 720 14.53 -30.23 15.71
CA ALA A 720 15.53 -29.19 15.61
C ALA A 720 16.21 -29.25 14.24
N LEU A 721 16.62 -28.09 13.72
CA LEU A 721 17.44 -28.01 12.51
C LEU A 721 18.83 -27.51 12.93
N SER A 722 19.87 -28.30 12.65
CA SER A 722 21.27 -27.85 12.79
C SER A 722 21.88 -27.82 11.40
N GLY A 723 22.28 -26.64 10.95
CA GLY A 723 23.02 -26.44 9.71
C GLY A 723 24.49 -26.12 9.97
N ASP A 724 25.28 -25.93 8.92
CA ASP A 724 26.72 -25.67 9.05
C ASP A 724 27.02 -24.35 9.79
N THR A 725 26.12 -23.36 9.67
CA THR A 725 26.31 -22.01 10.24
C THR A 725 25.35 -21.68 11.38
N LYS A 726 24.22 -22.40 11.52
CA LYS A 726 23.14 -22.04 12.46
C LYS A 726 22.55 -23.24 13.18
N ASP A 727 22.17 -23.03 14.44
CA ASP A 727 21.31 -23.94 15.20
C ASP A 727 19.92 -23.35 15.37
N ILE A 728 18.87 -24.17 15.18
CA ILE A 728 17.47 -23.75 15.24
C ILE A 728 16.65 -24.76 16.08
N LYS A 729 16.01 -24.27 17.14
CA LYS A 729 14.94 -24.99 17.86
C LYS A 729 13.56 -24.51 17.40
N ARG A 730 12.62 -25.44 17.23
CA ARG A 730 11.28 -25.18 16.69
C ARG A 730 10.20 -25.61 17.67
N TYR A 731 9.19 -24.78 17.87
CA TYR A 731 8.09 -25.03 18.81
C TYR A 731 6.73 -24.71 18.19
N THR A 732 5.73 -25.52 18.53
CA THR A 732 4.30 -25.21 18.37
C THR A 732 3.63 -25.22 19.74
N TYR A 733 2.38 -24.77 19.82
CA TYR A 733 1.70 -24.59 21.11
C TYR A 733 0.28 -25.13 21.05
N SER A 734 -0.17 -25.77 22.13
CA SER A 734 -1.54 -26.28 22.23
C SER A 734 -2.14 -26.04 23.61
N ARG A 735 -3.47 -25.99 23.70
CA ARG A 735 -4.20 -25.93 24.97
C ARG A 735 -5.40 -26.87 24.88
N ASN A 736 -5.51 -27.81 25.80
CA ASN A 736 -6.58 -28.82 25.83
C ASN A 736 -6.74 -29.54 24.47
N GLY A 737 -5.61 -29.90 23.83
CA GLY A 737 -5.59 -30.57 22.53
C GLY A 737 -5.88 -29.68 21.30
N LYS A 738 -6.14 -28.37 21.48
CA LYS A 738 -6.33 -27.41 20.38
C LYS A 738 -5.07 -26.61 20.14
N SER A 739 -4.59 -26.60 18.89
CA SER A 739 -3.40 -25.86 18.48
C SER A 739 -3.63 -24.34 18.55
N LEU A 740 -2.60 -23.59 18.93
CA LEU A 740 -2.59 -22.15 18.86
C LEU A 740 -2.43 -21.70 17.40
N MET A 741 -3.51 -21.21 16.81
CA MET A 741 -3.47 -20.56 15.49
C MET A 741 -2.63 -19.30 15.54
N PHE A 742 -1.88 -19.03 14.46
CA PHE A 742 -1.07 -17.83 14.31
C PHE A 742 -1.86 -16.55 14.57
N ALA A 743 -3.03 -16.38 13.93
CA ALA A 743 -3.91 -15.23 14.15
C ALA A 743 -4.37 -15.05 15.61
N ASN A 744 -4.45 -16.15 16.38
CA ASN A 744 -4.83 -16.08 17.80
C ASN A 744 -3.65 -15.80 18.74
N ALA A 745 -2.41 -15.96 18.27
CA ALA A 745 -1.19 -15.73 19.03
C ALA A 745 -0.94 -14.24 19.33
N PHE A 746 -1.58 -13.35 18.56
CA PHE A 746 -1.38 -11.89 18.64
C PHE A 746 -2.47 -11.14 19.39
N LYS A 747 -3.40 -11.84 20.06
CA LYS A 747 -4.35 -11.18 20.96
C LYS A 747 -3.59 -10.42 22.06
N PRO A 748 -4.00 -9.19 22.40
CA PRO A 748 -3.31 -8.38 23.40
C PRO A 748 -3.18 -9.13 24.75
N ASN A 749 -2.10 -8.83 25.49
CA ASN A 749 -1.77 -9.39 26.81
C ASN A 749 -1.26 -10.85 26.86
N ARG A 750 -0.81 -11.42 25.74
CA ARG A 750 -0.12 -12.71 25.76
C ARG A 750 1.34 -12.57 26.16
N ILE A 751 1.65 -13.00 27.38
CA ILE A 751 3.00 -12.99 27.95
C ILE A 751 3.80 -14.16 27.39
N ARG A 752 5.03 -13.87 26.95
CA ARG A 752 6.03 -14.86 26.57
C ARG A 752 7.12 -14.92 27.63
N ALA A 753 7.63 -16.12 27.89
CA ALA A 753 8.79 -16.32 28.76
C ALA A 753 9.88 -17.03 27.96
N VAL A 754 11.05 -16.40 27.87
CA VAL A 754 12.28 -17.05 27.39
C VAL A 754 12.91 -17.69 28.61
N LYS A 755 13.21 -18.99 28.53
CA LYS A 755 13.77 -19.76 29.65
C LYS A 755 15.04 -20.48 29.22
N PHE A 756 16.14 -20.13 29.88
CA PHE A 756 17.38 -20.88 29.88
C PHE A 756 17.39 -21.82 31.08
N LYS A 757 17.75 -23.08 30.86
CA LYS A 757 17.76 -24.11 31.90
C LYS A 757 19.19 -24.54 32.21
N ALA A 758 19.42 -24.94 33.45
CA ALA A 758 20.66 -25.57 33.89
C ALA A 758 21.94 -24.78 33.55
N LEU A 759 21.89 -23.45 33.67
CA LEU A 759 23.08 -22.61 33.59
C LEU A 759 23.96 -22.87 34.81
N ASN A 760 25.27 -23.01 34.62
CA ASN A 760 26.20 -23.12 35.74
C ASN A 760 26.46 -21.72 36.32
N ALA A 761 26.15 -21.50 37.59
CA ALA A 761 26.29 -20.20 38.26
C ALA A 761 27.74 -19.71 38.30
N LEU A 762 28.73 -20.60 38.34
CA LEU A 762 30.13 -20.22 38.29
C LEU A 762 30.50 -19.71 36.89
N GLU A 763 30.02 -20.36 35.83
CA GLU A 763 30.26 -19.95 34.43
C GLU A 763 29.49 -18.67 34.05
N VAL A 764 28.22 -18.59 34.46
CA VAL A 764 27.27 -17.52 34.17
C VAL A 764 26.82 -16.90 35.50
N GLN A 765 27.61 -15.95 35.99
CA GLN A 765 27.48 -15.33 37.31
C GLN A 765 26.48 -14.17 37.31
N SER A 766 26.34 -13.50 36.17
CA SER A 766 25.34 -12.46 35.97
C SER A 766 24.87 -12.42 34.52
N ILE A 767 23.59 -12.06 34.33
CA ILE A 767 22.98 -11.86 33.02
C ILE A 767 22.30 -10.49 33.00
N ARG A 768 22.62 -9.71 31.96
CA ARG A 768 21.80 -8.56 31.54
C ARG A 768 21.28 -8.84 30.13
N THR A 769 19.99 -8.56 29.92
CA THR A 769 19.34 -8.80 28.63
C THR A 769 19.19 -7.51 27.86
N LEU A 770 19.65 -7.53 26.61
CA LEU A 770 19.41 -6.50 25.61
C LEU A 770 18.32 -6.98 24.66
N ASN A 771 17.31 -6.16 24.43
CA ASN A 771 16.20 -6.51 23.54
C ASN A 771 16.14 -5.52 22.38
N GLY A 772 16.14 -6.06 21.17
CA GLY A 772 15.97 -5.33 19.92
C GLY A 772 14.90 -5.99 19.06
N MET A 773 14.50 -5.29 18.00
CA MET A 773 13.51 -5.79 17.07
C MET A 773 13.88 -5.47 15.65
N TRP A 774 13.60 -6.43 14.78
CA TRP A 774 13.62 -6.28 13.34
C TRP A 774 12.18 -6.40 12.85
N ARG A 775 11.81 -5.59 11.86
CA ARG A 775 10.53 -5.72 11.16
C ARG A 775 10.79 -5.86 9.67
N ASN A 776 9.97 -6.66 9.00
CA ASN A 776 10.05 -6.96 7.56
C ASN A 776 11.24 -7.83 7.11
N LYS A 777 12.05 -8.38 8.03
CA LYS A 777 13.22 -9.19 7.65
C LYS A 777 12.85 -10.55 7.01
N ALA A 778 11.70 -11.10 7.34
CA ALA A 778 11.23 -12.41 6.86
C ALA A 778 9.77 -12.32 6.38
N LEU A 779 9.57 -11.87 5.13
CA LEU A 779 8.23 -11.63 4.60
C LEU A 779 7.67 -12.80 3.79
N LEU A 780 8.35 -13.17 2.72
CA LEU A 780 7.87 -14.15 1.74
C LEU A 780 8.59 -15.50 1.91
N PRO A 781 7.88 -16.59 2.27
CA PRO A 781 8.48 -17.92 2.33
C PRO A 781 8.96 -18.39 0.96
N ASN A 782 10.07 -19.13 0.92
CA ASN A 782 10.56 -19.79 -0.29
C ASN A 782 10.05 -21.25 -0.37
N ALA A 783 10.11 -21.85 -1.56
CA ALA A 783 9.66 -23.24 -1.77
C ALA A 783 10.63 -24.28 -1.17
N GLU A 784 11.90 -23.92 -0.99
CA GLU A 784 12.98 -24.79 -0.52
C GLU A 784 13.14 -24.80 1.01
N GLY A 785 12.37 -23.98 1.73
CA GLY A 785 12.47 -23.80 3.18
C GLY A 785 13.24 -22.52 3.57
N GLY A 786 12.63 -21.69 4.44
CA GLY A 786 13.11 -20.35 4.76
C GLY A 786 12.30 -19.23 4.10
N PHE A 787 12.94 -18.07 3.88
CA PHE A 787 12.33 -16.88 3.30
C PHE A 787 13.21 -16.33 2.16
N PHE A 788 12.58 -15.75 1.14
CA PHE A 788 13.29 -14.87 0.22
C PHE A 788 13.84 -13.67 0.99
N GLU A 789 15.03 -13.22 0.60
CA GLU A 789 15.66 -12.05 1.20
C GLU A 789 14.83 -10.79 0.94
N THR A 790 14.35 -10.15 2.00
CA THR A 790 13.74 -8.82 1.89
C THR A 790 14.84 -7.81 1.60
N ASN A 791 14.59 -6.87 0.69
CA ASN A 791 15.48 -5.74 0.45
C ASN A 791 15.69 -4.93 1.76
N ASP A 792 16.95 -4.80 2.20
CA ASP A 792 17.34 -4.17 3.47
C ASP A 792 16.78 -2.76 3.67
N LYS A 793 16.48 -2.03 2.58
CA LYS A 793 15.84 -0.72 2.66
C LYS A 793 14.47 -0.75 3.36
N PHE A 794 13.77 -1.89 3.38
CA PHE A 794 12.47 -2.06 4.05
C PHE A 794 12.59 -2.62 5.48
N VAL A 795 13.79 -2.96 5.90
CA VAL A 795 14.02 -3.66 7.17
C VAL A 795 14.25 -2.63 8.28
N TYR A 796 13.22 -2.39 9.08
CA TYR A 796 13.34 -1.55 10.26
C TYR A 796 14.12 -2.28 11.35
N HIS A 797 14.95 -1.52 12.07
CA HIS A 797 15.69 -2.01 13.21
C HIS A 797 15.58 -1.05 14.38
N ILE A 798 15.19 -1.58 15.54
CA ILE A 798 15.35 -0.88 16.80
C ILE A 798 16.54 -1.48 17.53
N SER A 799 17.57 -0.66 17.67
CA SER A 799 18.77 -0.97 18.43
C SER A 799 18.43 -1.40 19.84
N GLN A 800 19.26 -2.29 20.37
CA GLN A 800 18.90 -3.01 21.56
C GLN A 800 18.96 -2.11 22.79
N THR A 801 17.91 -2.15 23.58
CA THR A 801 17.83 -1.43 24.86
C THR A 801 18.17 -2.38 25.98
N ALA A 802 19.06 -1.94 26.87
CA ALA A 802 19.45 -2.71 28.03
C ALA A 802 18.32 -2.73 29.07
N SER A 803 18.04 -3.91 29.63
CA SER A 803 17.27 -3.98 30.87
C SER A 803 18.03 -3.25 31.98
N THR A 804 17.32 -2.52 32.84
CA THR A 804 17.92 -1.79 33.97
C THR A 804 18.52 -2.70 35.05
N GLN A 805 18.21 -4.01 35.03
CA GLN A 805 18.59 -4.96 36.07
C GLN A 805 19.59 -6.00 35.54
N ASN A 806 20.81 -6.00 36.09
CA ASN A 806 21.76 -7.12 35.98
C ASN A 806 21.36 -8.19 37.03
N LEU A 807 21.10 -9.42 36.60
CA LEU A 807 20.57 -10.48 37.46
C LEU A 807 21.63 -11.52 37.79
N ALA A 808 21.84 -11.79 39.08
CA ALA A 808 22.72 -12.84 39.59
C ALA A 808 21.90 -13.99 40.20
N PRO A 809 22.38 -15.25 40.15
CA PRO A 809 21.60 -16.43 40.54
C PRO A 809 21.34 -16.55 42.04
N LYS A 810 22.26 -16.06 42.89
CA LYS A 810 22.18 -16.08 44.37
C LYS A 810 21.67 -17.43 44.91
N LEU A 811 22.39 -18.50 44.59
CA LEU A 811 21.97 -19.87 44.93
C LEU A 811 22.14 -20.13 46.43
N ASN A 812 21.04 -20.09 47.18
CA ASN A 812 21.03 -20.30 48.63
C ASN A 812 20.44 -21.67 48.98
N TRP A 813 21.26 -22.61 49.43
CA TRP A 813 20.91 -23.97 49.86
C TRP A 813 20.86 -24.13 51.39
N ALA A 814 20.36 -23.10 52.08
CA ALA A 814 20.06 -23.21 53.50
C ALA A 814 19.18 -24.43 53.81
N ASP A 815 19.48 -25.10 54.92
CA ASP A 815 18.76 -26.27 55.47
C ASP A 815 18.74 -27.51 54.55
N THR A 816 19.38 -27.47 53.39
CA THR A 816 19.43 -28.60 52.44
C THR A 816 20.60 -29.51 52.77
N GLY A 817 20.33 -30.74 53.21
CA GLY A 817 21.37 -31.71 53.55
C GLY A 817 22.14 -32.19 52.31
N LEU A 818 23.40 -31.81 52.19
CA LEU A 818 24.30 -32.21 51.09
C LEU A 818 25.41 -33.10 51.64
N ASP A 819 25.39 -34.40 51.32
CA ASP A 819 26.40 -35.35 51.78
C ASP A 819 27.65 -35.31 50.89
N LEU A 820 28.80 -34.92 51.45
CA LEU A 820 30.08 -34.93 50.75
C LEU A 820 30.52 -36.34 50.35
N ALA A 821 30.17 -37.36 51.14
CA ALA A 821 30.54 -38.74 50.84
C ALA A 821 29.86 -39.27 49.55
N SER A 822 28.75 -38.65 49.13
CA SER A 822 28.04 -39.00 47.89
C SER A 822 28.87 -38.79 46.60
N LEU A 823 29.95 -38.01 46.66
CA LEU A 823 30.86 -37.80 45.54
C LEU A 823 31.93 -38.89 45.41
N ALA A 824 32.19 -39.64 46.48
CA ALA A 824 33.24 -40.65 46.50
C ALA A 824 32.84 -41.87 45.65
N THR A 825 33.72 -42.26 44.72
CA THR A 825 33.44 -43.39 43.83
C THR A 825 33.69 -44.76 44.47
N LYS A 826 34.64 -44.88 45.41
CA LYS A 826 34.90 -46.07 46.25
C LYS A 826 35.65 -45.73 47.54
N GLY A 827 35.25 -46.34 48.66
CA GLY A 827 36.00 -46.34 49.93
C GLY A 827 35.84 -45.07 50.79
N LYS A 828 36.37 -45.12 52.02
CA LYS A 828 36.49 -43.94 52.89
C LYS A 828 37.65 -43.07 52.42
N LEU A 829 37.48 -41.76 52.42
CA LEU A 829 38.50 -40.81 51.96
C LEU A 829 38.91 -39.86 53.09
N SER A 830 40.07 -39.24 52.95
CA SER A 830 40.47 -38.18 53.88
C SER A 830 39.59 -36.93 53.68
N VAL A 831 39.49 -36.06 54.70
CA VAL A 831 38.65 -34.85 54.61
C VAL A 831 39.09 -33.95 53.45
N LYS A 832 40.41 -33.82 53.22
CA LYS A 832 40.94 -33.06 52.08
C LYS A 832 40.48 -33.62 50.74
N ASP A 833 40.39 -34.95 50.58
CA ASP A 833 40.03 -35.58 49.31
C ASP A 833 38.53 -35.44 49.02
N HIS A 834 37.68 -35.53 50.07
CA HIS A 834 36.25 -35.22 49.98
C HIS A 834 36.02 -33.76 49.57
N LEU A 835 36.73 -32.81 50.19
CA LEU A 835 36.64 -31.39 49.84
C LEU A 835 37.19 -31.10 48.44
N ALA A 836 38.28 -31.75 48.02
CA ALA A 836 38.82 -31.63 46.67
C ALA A 836 37.81 -32.14 45.62
N GLN A 837 37.12 -33.25 45.89
CA GLN A 837 36.05 -33.75 45.03
C GLN A 837 34.84 -32.81 45.01
N PHE A 838 34.48 -32.18 46.14
CA PHE A 838 33.44 -31.16 46.18
C PHE A 838 33.75 -29.98 45.27
N PHE A 839 34.93 -29.37 45.43
CA PHE A 839 35.31 -28.24 44.60
C PHE A 839 35.42 -28.65 43.13
N GLY A 840 36.04 -29.80 42.82
CA GLY A 840 36.11 -30.33 41.45
C GLY A 840 34.74 -30.64 40.85
N ALA A 841 33.75 -31.04 41.66
CA ALA A 841 32.39 -31.30 41.20
C ALA A 841 31.64 -30.02 40.84
N ILE A 842 31.77 -28.96 41.65
CA ILE A 842 31.07 -27.69 41.42
C ILE A 842 31.75 -26.81 40.36
N THR A 843 33.08 -26.90 40.20
CA THR A 843 33.86 -26.15 39.19
C THR A 843 33.95 -26.86 37.84
N LYS A 844 33.39 -28.07 37.72
CA LYS A 844 33.45 -28.87 36.50
C LYS A 844 32.97 -28.08 35.27
N GLY A 845 33.88 -27.91 34.30
CA GLY A 845 33.60 -27.21 33.04
C GLY A 845 33.67 -25.68 33.12
N VAL A 846 34.27 -25.14 34.19
CA VAL A 846 34.68 -23.73 34.35
C VAL A 846 36.21 -23.68 34.25
N GLU A 847 36.74 -22.88 33.33
CA GLU A 847 38.19 -22.80 33.07
C GLU A 847 38.76 -21.42 33.38
N ASN A 848 39.87 -21.39 34.10
CA ASN A 848 40.73 -20.24 34.38
C ASN A 848 40.01 -19.02 34.99
N VAL A 849 39.12 -19.27 35.95
CA VAL A 849 38.45 -18.23 36.75
C VAL A 849 38.86 -18.34 38.21
N THR A 850 39.21 -17.21 38.84
CA THR A 850 39.54 -17.10 40.27
C THR A 850 38.34 -16.63 41.08
N TYR A 851 37.82 -17.46 41.99
CA TYR A 851 36.72 -17.11 42.89
C TYR A 851 37.23 -16.86 44.31
N TRP A 852 36.41 -16.19 45.11
CA TRP A 852 36.62 -16.09 46.55
C TRP A 852 35.67 -17.03 47.29
N VAL A 853 36.19 -17.79 48.24
CA VAL A 853 35.41 -18.72 49.08
C VAL A 853 35.60 -18.40 50.57
N LYS A 854 34.51 -18.46 51.32
CA LYS A 854 34.49 -18.44 52.78
C LYS A 854 33.92 -19.78 53.26
N LEU A 855 34.58 -20.40 54.24
CA LEU A 855 34.16 -21.66 54.84
C LEU A 855 34.08 -21.53 56.36
N GLN A 856 32.98 -21.97 56.96
CA GLN A 856 32.92 -22.25 58.39
C GLN A 856 32.75 -23.76 58.57
N ILE A 857 33.42 -24.31 59.57
CA ILE A 857 33.42 -25.73 59.87
C ILE A 857 32.89 -25.87 61.29
N ASP A 858 31.84 -26.66 61.42
CA ASP A 858 31.24 -27.01 62.70
C ASP A 858 31.30 -28.53 62.89
N TYR A 859 31.46 -28.96 64.13
CA TYR A 859 31.27 -30.34 64.52
C TYR A 859 29.85 -30.53 65.06
N GLN A 860 29.16 -31.56 64.57
CA GLN A 860 27.78 -31.86 64.94
C GLN A 860 27.64 -33.28 65.48
N TYR A 861 26.86 -33.44 66.55
CA TYR A 861 26.58 -34.74 67.16
C TYR A 861 25.21 -34.74 67.86
N LYS A 862 24.62 -35.91 68.05
CA LYS A 862 23.46 -36.11 68.93
C LYS A 862 23.94 -36.56 70.32
N VAL A 863 23.30 -36.02 71.36
CA VAL A 863 23.59 -36.41 72.76
C VAL A 863 23.16 -37.85 73.00
N ASN A 864 22.03 -38.28 72.42
CA ASN A 864 21.48 -39.64 72.53
C ASN A 864 21.12 -40.18 71.14
N ASP A 865 21.07 -41.51 70.98
CA ASP A 865 20.69 -42.21 69.75
C ASP A 865 19.15 -42.28 69.57
N ASP A 866 18.48 -41.15 69.73
CA ASP A 866 17.04 -41.01 69.51
C ASP A 866 16.78 -40.21 68.23
N GLU A 867 15.75 -40.61 67.49
CA GLU A 867 15.33 -39.98 66.23
C GLU A 867 15.02 -38.49 66.45
N TYR A 868 14.42 -38.15 67.59
CA TYR A 868 14.02 -36.79 67.97
C TYR A 868 15.10 -35.96 68.68
N SER A 869 16.27 -36.54 68.99
CA SER A 869 17.36 -35.79 69.64
C SER A 869 17.94 -34.75 68.66
N PRO A 870 17.98 -33.44 69.03
CA PRO A 870 18.52 -32.42 68.15
C PRO A 870 20.03 -32.56 67.97
N LEU A 871 20.53 -32.14 66.80
CA LEU A 871 21.97 -32.06 66.56
C LEU A 871 22.56 -30.87 67.33
N MET A 872 23.46 -31.16 68.26
CA MET A 872 24.29 -30.16 68.93
C MET A 872 25.39 -29.72 67.96
N THR A 873 25.61 -28.41 67.84
CA THR A 873 26.61 -27.83 66.94
C THR A 873 27.70 -27.12 67.74
N MET A 874 28.96 -27.44 67.47
CA MET A 874 30.15 -26.80 68.04
C MET A 874 31.00 -26.17 66.92
N PRO A 875 31.31 -24.87 66.96
CA PRO A 875 32.18 -24.26 65.97
C PRO A 875 33.61 -24.80 66.10
N LEU A 876 34.19 -25.24 64.97
CA LEU A 876 35.52 -25.83 64.91
C LEU A 876 36.52 -24.86 64.29
N ALA A 877 36.22 -24.31 63.12
CA ALA A 877 37.12 -23.40 62.41
C ALA A 877 36.37 -22.44 61.47
N LEU A 878 36.99 -21.29 61.21
CA LEU A 878 36.56 -20.33 60.21
C LEU A 878 37.71 -20.06 59.25
N VAL A 879 37.51 -20.38 57.97
CA VAL A 879 38.42 -20.01 56.89
C VAL A 879 37.97 -18.65 56.35
N PRO A 880 38.82 -17.59 56.46
CA PRO A 880 38.49 -16.28 55.91
C PRO A 880 38.36 -16.36 54.39
N SER A 881 37.77 -15.31 53.79
CA SER A 881 37.60 -15.23 52.34
C SER A 881 38.95 -15.41 51.63
N THR A 882 39.12 -16.54 50.95
CA THR A 882 40.37 -16.95 50.29
C THR A 882 40.11 -17.15 48.81
N ALA A 883 41.03 -16.70 47.96
CA ALA A 883 40.94 -16.91 46.52
C ALA A 883 41.30 -18.35 46.16
N PHE A 884 40.63 -18.91 45.15
CA PHE A 884 41.05 -20.13 44.48
C PHE A 884 40.78 -20.02 42.98
N ASN A 885 41.72 -20.48 42.16
CA ASN A 885 41.54 -20.60 40.72
C ASN A 885 41.00 -21.98 40.33
N THR A 886 40.07 -22.00 39.36
CA THR A 886 39.42 -23.24 38.86
C THR A 886 40.32 -24.14 38.02
N SER A 887 41.46 -23.63 37.54
CA SER A 887 42.46 -24.36 36.75
C SER A 887 43.80 -24.54 37.46
N ASP A 888 44.03 -23.88 38.60
CA ASP A 888 45.20 -24.09 39.46
C ASP A 888 44.80 -24.81 40.75
N ASP A 889 45.09 -26.11 40.78
CA ASP A 889 44.87 -27.00 41.90
C ASP A 889 45.65 -26.60 43.16
N THR A 890 46.71 -25.79 43.05
CA THR A 890 47.64 -25.51 44.15
C THR A 890 46.95 -24.74 45.29
N GLU A 891 46.20 -23.68 44.96
CA GLU A 891 45.48 -22.87 45.95
C GLU A 891 44.38 -23.69 46.65
N LEU A 892 43.65 -24.49 45.88
CA LEU A 892 42.58 -25.36 46.37
C LEU A 892 43.12 -26.48 47.27
N ARG A 893 44.28 -27.07 46.91
CA ARG A 893 45.01 -28.02 47.77
C ARG A 893 45.45 -27.39 49.07
N ASN A 894 45.96 -26.16 49.05
CA ASN A 894 46.35 -25.45 50.28
C ASN A 894 45.16 -25.21 51.21
N ILE A 895 43.99 -24.84 50.68
CA ILE A 895 42.76 -24.68 51.46
C ILE A 895 42.34 -26.02 52.07
N THR A 896 42.25 -27.07 51.26
CA THR A 896 41.78 -28.40 51.70
C THR A 896 42.75 -29.09 52.66
N ASP A 897 44.06 -29.00 52.44
CA ASP A 897 45.09 -29.50 53.37
C ASP A 897 45.09 -28.74 54.70
N GLY A 898 44.88 -27.42 54.67
CA GLY A 898 44.78 -26.59 55.88
C GLY A 898 43.58 -26.99 56.74
N ILE A 899 42.44 -27.26 56.10
CA ILE A 899 41.22 -27.73 56.78
C ILE A 899 41.43 -29.11 57.38
N ASP A 900 41.97 -30.07 56.62
CA ASP A 900 42.23 -31.43 57.11
C ASP A 900 43.19 -31.44 58.31
N LYS A 901 44.27 -30.63 58.26
CA LYS A 901 45.19 -30.45 59.39
C LYS A 901 44.48 -29.88 60.62
N THR A 902 43.64 -28.87 60.43
CA THR A 902 42.89 -28.22 61.53
C THR A 902 41.93 -29.20 62.19
N ILE A 903 41.17 -29.96 61.40
CA ILE A 903 40.24 -30.98 61.89
C ILE A 903 41.00 -32.10 62.61
N LYS A 904 42.14 -32.57 62.08
CA LYS A 904 42.99 -33.60 62.72
C LYS A 904 43.61 -33.11 64.04
N GLN A 905 43.99 -31.84 64.12
CA GLN A 905 44.53 -31.26 65.36
C GLN A 905 43.43 -31.09 66.41
N TRP A 906 42.26 -30.62 66.01
CA TRP A 906 41.10 -30.47 66.90
C TRP A 906 40.61 -31.83 67.42
N SER A 907 40.45 -32.83 66.53
CA SER A 907 39.95 -34.17 66.90
C SER A 907 40.88 -34.96 67.84
N LYS A 908 42.20 -34.68 67.82
CA LYS A 908 43.13 -35.25 68.80
C LYS A 908 42.94 -34.70 70.21
N ASN A 909 42.46 -33.46 70.32
CA ASN A 909 42.33 -32.75 71.58
C ASN A 909 40.90 -32.77 72.13
N ALA A 910 39.90 -32.93 71.25
CA ALA A 910 38.52 -33.08 71.60
C ALA A 910 38.21 -34.55 71.91
N GLU A 911 37.73 -34.86 73.12
CA GLU A 911 37.16 -36.18 73.41
C GLU A 911 35.83 -36.31 72.67
N ILE A 912 35.86 -36.80 71.43
CA ILE A 912 34.70 -36.88 70.55
C ILE A 912 33.74 -37.97 71.06
N THR A 913 32.72 -37.60 71.83
CA THR A 913 31.66 -38.50 72.33
C THR A 913 30.29 -38.07 71.84
N GLY A 914 29.44 -39.01 71.40
CA GLY A 914 28.07 -38.74 70.91
C GLY A 914 27.67 -39.65 69.76
N TYR A 915 26.40 -39.61 69.36
CA TYR A 915 25.83 -40.39 68.26
C TYR A 915 25.72 -39.55 66.98
N SER A 916 25.69 -40.18 65.80
CA SER A 916 25.54 -39.49 64.49
C SER A 916 26.55 -38.35 64.27
N GLN A 917 27.82 -38.61 64.58
CA GLN A 917 28.90 -37.63 64.53
C GLN A 917 29.23 -37.23 63.08
N ARG A 918 29.28 -35.92 62.81
CA ARG A 918 29.59 -35.39 61.47
C ARG A 918 30.26 -34.02 61.54
N TYR A 919 31.03 -33.71 60.51
CA TYR A 919 31.45 -32.34 60.24
C TYR A 919 30.43 -31.67 59.32
N ASN A 920 30.10 -30.42 59.63
CA ASN A 920 29.24 -29.58 58.83
C ASN A 920 30.05 -28.39 58.28
N PHE A 921 29.88 -28.09 57.00
CA PHE A 921 30.58 -27.05 56.28
C PHE A 921 29.56 -26.00 55.82
N VAL A 922 29.75 -24.76 56.25
CA VAL A 922 29.02 -23.61 55.71
C VAL A 922 29.89 -22.96 54.64
N VAL A 923 29.49 -23.08 53.39
CA VAL A 923 30.24 -22.64 52.20
C VAL A 923 29.58 -21.41 51.60
N THR A 924 30.35 -20.35 51.35
CA THR A 924 29.94 -19.21 50.54
C THR A 924 30.95 -18.96 49.43
N ILE A 925 30.52 -18.95 48.17
CA ILE A 925 31.34 -18.56 47.01
C ILE A 925 30.85 -17.22 46.51
N PHE A 926 31.76 -16.28 46.30
CA PHE A 926 31.46 -14.92 45.89
C PHE A 926 31.65 -14.72 44.37
N SER A 927 30.83 -13.83 43.82
CA SER A 927 30.91 -13.41 42.41
C SER A 927 32.20 -12.65 42.12
N THR A 928 32.76 -12.89 40.93
CA THR A 928 33.86 -12.11 40.35
C THR A 928 33.34 -11.01 39.42
N ALA A 929 32.05 -11.00 39.10
CA ALA A 929 31.40 -9.97 38.31
C ALA A 929 31.14 -8.69 39.13
N GLU A 930 31.51 -7.53 38.54
CA GLU A 930 31.31 -6.16 39.05
C GLU A 930 31.95 -5.79 40.41
N GLY A 931 32.93 -6.51 40.95
CA GLY A 931 33.53 -6.16 42.25
C GLY A 931 32.52 -6.06 43.40
N THR A 932 31.33 -6.66 43.21
CA THR A 932 30.17 -6.47 44.09
C THR A 932 30.27 -7.24 45.41
N GLY A 933 31.22 -8.17 45.53
CA GLY A 933 31.36 -9.03 46.72
C GLY A 933 30.10 -9.85 47.04
N ASN A 934 29.16 -9.98 46.09
CA ASN A 934 27.87 -10.62 46.32
C ASN A 934 28.03 -12.15 46.34
N PRO A 935 27.33 -12.86 47.27
CA PRO A 935 27.34 -14.31 47.29
C PRO A 935 26.64 -14.88 46.06
N LEU A 936 27.34 -15.75 45.35
CA LEU A 936 26.87 -16.45 44.16
C LEU A 936 26.26 -17.81 44.54
N TYR A 937 26.89 -18.48 45.51
CA TYR A 937 26.49 -19.77 46.05
C TYR A 937 26.64 -19.77 47.57
N PHE A 938 25.66 -20.32 48.27
CA PHE A 938 25.65 -20.52 49.72
C PHE A 938 25.05 -21.89 50.05
N ALA A 939 25.69 -22.64 50.95
CA ALA A 939 25.17 -23.86 51.55
C ALA A 939 25.60 -23.93 53.02
N ASP A 940 24.71 -24.27 53.94
CA ASP A 940 25.00 -24.32 55.39
C ASP A 940 24.89 -25.72 56.02
N ASN A 941 24.42 -26.71 55.27
CA ASN A 941 24.25 -28.10 55.69
C ASN A 941 24.98 -29.06 54.74
N LEU A 942 26.19 -28.69 54.31
CA LEU A 942 27.10 -29.57 53.57
C LEU A 942 27.86 -30.42 54.60
N TYR A 943 27.57 -31.71 54.72
CA TYR A 943 28.05 -32.53 55.82
C TYR A 943 28.90 -33.72 55.36
N LEU A 944 29.70 -34.25 56.29
CA LEU A 944 30.49 -35.45 56.13
C LEU A 944 30.45 -36.25 57.44
N ASN A 945 29.90 -37.47 57.41
CA ASN A 945 29.86 -38.29 58.62
C ASN A 945 31.25 -38.80 58.97
N LEU A 946 31.53 -38.94 60.27
CA LEU A 946 32.82 -39.42 60.73
C LEU A 946 33.14 -40.84 60.22
N ASN A 947 32.10 -41.65 60.00
CA ASN A 947 32.22 -43.00 59.46
C ASN A 947 32.70 -43.03 58.00
N ASP A 948 32.59 -41.94 57.25
CA ASP A 948 32.97 -41.84 55.84
C ASP A 948 34.41 -41.33 55.64
N ILE A 949 35.12 -41.08 56.75
CA ILE A 949 36.50 -40.59 56.78
C ILE A 949 37.47 -41.76 56.99
N GLY A 950 38.51 -41.82 56.15
CA GLY A 950 39.53 -42.89 56.11
C GLY A 950 40.91 -42.47 56.56
#